data_AF-A0A345IIV2-F1
#
_entry.id   AF-A0A345IIV2-F1
#
_cell.length_a   1.000
_cell.length_b   1.000
_cell.length_c   1.000
_cell.angle_alpha   90.00
_cell.angle_beta   90.00
_cell.angle_gamma   90.00
#
_symmetry.space_group_name_H-M   'P 1'
#
loop_
_entity.id
_entity.type
_entity.pdbx_description
1 polymer ?
#
loop_
_entity_poly.entity_id
_entity_poly.type
_entity_poly.pdbx_seq_one_letter_code
_entity_poly.pdbx_strand_id
1 'polypeptide(L)'
;MRSVAAPEVYSGVSQTRSLAWLLELYEYQVSDLVAGREPRGGERSVRELRGRLWQADWPAPLRRRLIRTDHQYRTWQAARRQLPQAQSLEAQQPPADQRPGSVPTLTRNAQEDAAWAELRQLAWHADLMAEMHDVTQQLRHEPGRPTLRVLYAVTENAERAARQLPTLFPVPGAHDTLVSLGNSEVVRQLTRTLGDMLLLPGGAAQVWQALDRIEDNPFPPQPGDDVLQAQLSAVRRGSDSPHERWRLEEALRASAGPQSELWADPRERPALREAAQAIRHWLARRLELAPRHGSGEEAAHAAEPGSALSSAAAGRSLILHLGGPDRVAHWQGLRLTWRSLGPNWQVLVQDETSPPVRGGQLALLRPELPASERQLRLDVGGQQLQLLFSGDYALLRRRADAAQTRRLARLAAVGRACAVLLLPGTDSGRLRLARALAQRLLGDPRRTGDLPAAEGPDAEGPDAGLPGTAAPHPDHPSSDALTTARRTLRHLHLLLPRFTSAEVAHTARAAQAELGLPPHYAAQVRQAAEHAAGASEVLHDPPSTASAGRDPAPTFLSASGQFLVFGLDSEPLELRLPGERLLTLRPDHRAELVAVRPGQPAIPVGDLLVLSLHDLSVVVAREGSQVAVCALATGPLEAGAVGTAAAP
;
A
#
# COMPACT_ATOMS: atom_id res chain seq x y z
N MET A 1 -55.59 27.83 -47.82
CA MET A 1 -55.31 26.56 -48.53
C MET A 1 -53.81 26.45 -48.77
N ARG A 2 -53.28 25.26 -48.51
CA ARG A 2 -51.93 24.72 -48.81
C ARG A 2 -50.75 25.15 -47.93
N SER A 3 -50.65 24.37 -46.85
CA SER A 3 -49.45 23.79 -46.24
C SER A 3 -48.42 23.29 -47.27
N VAL A 4 -47.14 23.49 -46.98
CA VAL A 4 -46.03 22.66 -47.48
C VAL A 4 -45.14 22.31 -46.30
N ALA A 5 -45.07 21.02 -46.00
CA ALA A 5 -44.20 20.38 -45.03
C ALA A 5 -43.01 19.71 -45.74
N ALA A 6 -41.81 19.84 -45.16
CA ALA A 6 -40.66 18.94 -45.27
C ALA A 6 -39.68 19.35 -44.15
N PRO A 7 -39.09 18.43 -43.35
CA PRO A 7 -38.20 17.38 -43.86
C PRO A 7 -38.21 16.04 -43.07
N GLU A 8 -38.50 14.90 -43.72
CA GLU A 8 -38.41 13.56 -43.07
C GLU A 8 -37.47 12.56 -43.75
N VAL A 9 -36.77 12.92 -44.84
CA VAL A 9 -36.02 11.93 -45.63
C VAL A 9 -34.56 11.72 -45.17
N TYR A 10 -34.01 12.60 -44.32
CA TYR A 10 -32.59 12.54 -43.92
C TYR A 10 -32.28 11.64 -42.71
N SER A 11 -33.26 11.22 -41.91
CA SER A 11 -33.03 10.42 -40.68
C SER A 11 -32.84 8.92 -40.97
N GLY A 12 -33.58 8.36 -41.93
CA GLY A 12 -33.53 6.93 -42.24
C GLY A 12 -32.18 6.45 -42.79
N VAL A 13 -31.54 7.22 -43.68
CA VAL A 13 -30.27 6.82 -44.32
C VAL A 13 -29.11 6.79 -43.33
N SER A 14 -29.10 7.70 -42.35
CA SER A 14 -28.06 7.74 -41.31
C SER A 14 -28.20 6.59 -40.31
N GLN A 15 -29.44 6.23 -39.95
CA GLN A 15 -29.74 5.11 -39.06
C GLN A 15 -29.44 3.75 -39.72
N THR A 16 -29.69 3.63 -41.02
CA THR A 16 -29.37 2.40 -41.77
C THR A 16 -27.85 2.19 -41.90
N ARG A 17 -27.07 3.27 -42.05
CA ARG A 17 -25.59 3.22 -42.08
C ARG A 17 -24.98 2.88 -40.73
N SER A 18 -25.51 3.43 -39.63
CA SER A 18 -25.04 3.08 -38.29
C SER A 18 -25.33 1.62 -37.93
N LEU A 19 -26.50 1.11 -38.34
CA LEU A 19 -26.87 -0.29 -38.14
C LEU A 19 -26.00 -1.23 -38.98
N ALA A 20 -25.69 -0.88 -40.23
CA ALA A 20 -24.78 -1.66 -41.07
C ALA A 20 -23.37 -1.76 -40.46
N TRP A 21 -22.83 -0.66 -39.94
CA TRP A 21 -21.53 -0.64 -39.26
C TRP A 21 -21.50 -1.49 -37.98
N LEU A 22 -22.56 -1.43 -37.16
CA LEU A 22 -22.68 -2.26 -35.97
C LEU A 22 -22.79 -3.76 -36.31
N LEU A 23 -23.42 -4.10 -37.43
CA LEU A 23 -23.50 -5.47 -37.92
C LEU A 23 -22.13 -5.97 -38.43
N GLU A 24 -21.36 -5.14 -39.13
CA GLU A 24 -20.00 -5.46 -39.57
C GLU A 24 -19.06 -5.67 -38.39
N LEU A 25 -19.19 -4.85 -37.34
CA LEU A 25 -18.43 -5.03 -36.09
C LEU A 25 -18.78 -6.36 -35.41
N TYR A 26 -20.05 -6.74 -35.39
CA TYR A 26 -20.49 -8.03 -34.83
C TYR A 26 -20.03 -9.22 -35.68
N GLU A 27 -20.07 -9.11 -37.01
CA GLU A 27 -19.53 -10.12 -37.93
C GLU A 27 -18.04 -10.35 -37.70
N TYR A 28 -17.27 -9.27 -37.54
CA TYR A 28 -15.84 -9.34 -37.25
C TYR A 28 -15.55 -10.03 -35.91
N GLN A 29 -16.26 -9.63 -34.85
CA GLN A 29 -16.04 -10.20 -33.51
C GLN A 29 -16.49 -11.67 -33.39
N VAL A 30 -17.57 -12.05 -34.06
CA VAL A 30 -18.01 -13.45 -34.11
C VAL A 30 -17.02 -14.29 -34.93
N SER A 31 -16.46 -13.75 -36.01
CA SER A 31 -15.40 -14.41 -36.77
C SER A 31 -14.15 -14.65 -35.94
N ASP A 32 -13.76 -13.70 -35.07
CA ASP A 32 -12.63 -13.89 -34.15
C ASP A 32 -12.92 -15.01 -33.14
N LEU A 33 -14.12 -15.06 -32.56
CA LEU A 33 -14.51 -16.14 -31.63
C LEU A 33 -14.49 -17.51 -32.31
N VAL A 34 -15.03 -17.62 -33.53
CA VAL A 34 -15.04 -18.88 -34.30
C VAL A 34 -13.61 -19.29 -34.67
N ALA A 35 -12.70 -18.34 -34.89
CA ALA A 35 -11.27 -18.58 -35.14
C ALA A 35 -10.46 -18.86 -33.86
N GLY A 36 -11.09 -18.93 -32.68
CA GLY A 36 -10.42 -19.17 -31.41
C GLY A 36 -9.63 -17.97 -30.88
N ARG A 37 -9.82 -16.78 -31.47
CA ARG A 37 -9.19 -15.52 -31.04
C ARG A 37 -10.17 -14.74 -30.15
N GLU A 38 -9.63 -14.02 -29.16
CA GLU A 38 -10.47 -13.20 -28.30
C GLU A 38 -10.81 -11.87 -29.00
N PRO A 39 -12.09 -11.54 -29.22
CA PRO A 39 -12.49 -10.31 -29.89
C PRO A 39 -12.17 -9.08 -29.02
N ARG A 40 -11.90 -7.94 -29.66
CA ARG A 40 -11.67 -6.67 -28.96
C ARG A 40 -12.90 -6.30 -28.11
N GLY A 41 -12.73 -6.31 -26.78
CA GLY A 41 -13.80 -6.12 -25.78
C GLY A 41 -14.29 -7.41 -25.10
N GLY A 42 -13.67 -8.56 -25.40
CA GLY A 42 -14.00 -9.87 -24.85
C GLY A 42 -15.40 -10.35 -25.23
N GLU A 43 -15.78 -11.52 -24.77
CA GLU A 43 -17.09 -12.13 -25.08
C GLU A 43 -18.28 -11.32 -24.58
N ARG A 44 -18.07 -10.50 -23.53
CA ARG A 44 -19.07 -9.58 -23.01
C ARG A 44 -19.46 -8.53 -24.05
N SER A 45 -18.50 -7.99 -24.79
CA SER A 45 -18.76 -7.03 -25.87
C SER A 45 -19.61 -7.65 -26.99
N VAL A 46 -19.34 -8.90 -27.37
CA VAL A 46 -20.11 -9.61 -28.40
C VAL A 46 -21.55 -9.86 -27.94
N ARG A 47 -21.74 -10.21 -26.66
CA ARG A 47 -23.07 -10.40 -26.06
C ARG A 47 -23.85 -9.09 -25.93
N GLU A 48 -23.19 -8.00 -25.56
CA GLU A 48 -23.80 -6.67 -25.47
C GLU A 48 -24.15 -6.12 -26.87
N LEU A 49 -23.27 -6.29 -27.86
CA LEU A 49 -23.53 -5.95 -29.26
C LEU A 49 -24.67 -6.79 -29.82
N ARG A 50 -24.70 -8.10 -29.56
CA ARG A 50 -25.84 -8.97 -29.90
C ARG A 50 -27.14 -8.46 -29.29
N GLY A 51 -27.13 -8.11 -28.01
CA GLY A 51 -28.31 -7.57 -27.31
C GLY A 51 -28.82 -6.29 -27.96
N ARG A 52 -27.91 -5.36 -28.30
CA ARG A 52 -28.24 -4.10 -28.99
C ARG A 52 -28.75 -4.32 -30.42
N LEU A 53 -28.14 -5.25 -31.17
CA LEU A 53 -28.54 -5.57 -32.53
C LEU A 53 -29.95 -6.19 -32.56
N TRP A 54 -30.31 -7.04 -31.59
CA TRP A 54 -31.64 -7.68 -31.56
C TRP A 54 -32.79 -6.77 -31.09
N GLN A 55 -32.47 -5.59 -30.53
CA GLN A 55 -33.47 -4.59 -30.12
C GLN A 55 -33.80 -3.57 -31.21
N ALA A 56 -33.07 -3.58 -32.34
CA ALA A 56 -33.25 -2.66 -33.45
C ALA A 56 -34.15 -3.24 -34.57
N ASP A 57 -34.88 -2.36 -35.27
CA ASP A 57 -35.67 -2.73 -36.45
C ASP A 57 -34.78 -2.80 -37.71
N TRP A 58 -34.66 -3.98 -38.31
CA TRP A 58 -33.74 -4.23 -39.43
C TRP A 58 -34.42 -4.28 -40.79
N PRO A 59 -33.84 -3.63 -41.82
CA PRO A 59 -34.15 -3.92 -43.22
C PRO A 59 -33.90 -5.39 -43.56
N ALA A 60 -34.76 -5.98 -44.40
CA ALA A 60 -34.73 -7.38 -44.80
C ALA A 60 -33.35 -7.95 -45.21
N PRO A 61 -32.48 -7.25 -45.98
CA PRO A 61 -31.16 -7.79 -46.35
C PRO A 61 -30.17 -7.85 -45.18
N LEU A 62 -30.18 -6.87 -44.27
CA LEU A 62 -29.29 -6.84 -43.10
C LEU A 62 -29.75 -7.84 -42.03
N ARG A 63 -31.06 -8.05 -41.92
CA ARG A 63 -31.65 -9.07 -41.02
C ARG A 63 -31.18 -10.48 -41.36
N ARG A 64 -31.06 -10.83 -42.66
CA ARG A 64 -30.54 -12.14 -43.10
C ARG A 64 -29.07 -12.35 -42.74
N ARG A 65 -28.25 -11.29 -42.83
CA ARG A 65 -26.85 -11.30 -42.39
C ARG A 65 -26.73 -11.48 -40.87
N LEU A 66 -27.49 -10.71 -40.09
CA LEU A 66 -27.54 -10.83 -38.63
C LEU A 66 -27.91 -12.25 -38.18
N ILE A 67 -28.94 -12.86 -38.78
CA ILE A 67 -29.37 -14.23 -38.44
C ILE A 67 -28.26 -15.26 -38.73
N ARG A 68 -27.54 -15.12 -39.85
CA ARG A 68 -26.44 -16.02 -40.22
C ARG A 68 -25.28 -15.93 -39.24
N THR A 69 -24.87 -14.72 -38.88
CA THR A 69 -23.78 -14.46 -37.92
C THR A 69 -24.18 -14.89 -36.50
N ASP A 70 -25.44 -14.68 -36.12
CA ASP A 70 -25.96 -15.16 -34.82
C ASP A 70 -25.97 -16.69 -34.73
N HIS A 71 -26.23 -17.38 -35.84
CA HIS A 71 -26.13 -18.84 -35.90
C HIS A 71 -24.69 -19.31 -35.65
N GLN A 72 -23.69 -18.68 -36.27
CA GLN A 72 -22.26 -18.98 -36.06
C GLN A 72 -21.83 -18.77 -34.60
N TYR A 73 -22.27 -17.68 -33.98
CA TYR A 73 -22.02 -17.40 -32.56
C TYR A 73 -22.66 -18.46 -31.63
N ARG A 74 -23.90 -18.87 -31.89
CA ARG A 74 -24.58 -19.91 -31.11
C ARG A 74 -23.92 -21.28 -31.26
N THR A 75 -23.50 -21.65 -32.47
CA THR A 75 -22.77 -22.91 -32.69
C THR A 75 -21.44 -22.94 -31.95
N TRP A 76 -20.69 -21.83 -31.94
CA TRP A 76 -19.47 -21.70 -31.15
C TRP A 76 -19.75 -21.80 -29.64
N GLN A 77 -20.80 -21.11 -29.15
CA GLN A 77 -21.17 -21.13 -27.74
C GLN A 77 -21.61 -22.53 -27.27
N ALA A 78 -22.30 -23.28 -28.13
CA ALA A 78 -22.69 -24.66 -27.86
C ALA A 78 -21.48 -25.60 -27.81
N ALA A 79 -20.54 -25.47 -28.75
CA ALA A 79 -19.30 -26.25 -28.77
C ALA A 79 -18.44 -26.01 -27.52
N ARG A 80 -18.36 -24.75 -27.06
CA ARG A 80 -17.58 -24.38 -25.87
C ARG A 80 -18.17 -24.87 -24.54
N ARG A 81 -19.48 -25.06 -24.47
CA ARG A 81 -20.16 -25.61 -23.29
C ARG A 81 -19.99 -27.13 -23.14
N GLN A 82 -19.50 -27.82 -24.17
CA GLN A 82 -19.36 -29.28 -24.18
C GLN A 82 -17.93 -29.79 -23.90
N LEU A 83 -16.97 -28.92 -23.54
CA LEU A 83 -15.59 -29.30 -23.24
C LEU A 83 -15.34 -29.43 -21.72
N PRO A 84 -14.90 -30.61 -21.21
CA PRO A 84 -14.33 -30.74 -19.86
C PRO A 84 -12.93 -30.10 -19.81
N GLN A 85 -12.63 -29.42 -18.70
CA GLN A 85 -11.32 -28.81 -18.45
C GLN A 85 -10.19 -29.85 -18.49
N ALA A 86 -9.34 -29.80 -19.52
CA ALA A 86 -7.98 -30.34 -19.50
C ALA A 86 -7.15 -29.86 -20.71
N GLN A 87 -5.94 -29.38 -20.39
CA GLN A 87 -4.70 -29.47 -21.18
C GLN A 87 -4.44 -28.52 -22.37
N SER A 88 -3.36 -27.73 -22.15
CA SER A 88 -2.18 -27.55 -23.01
C SER A 88 -2.31 -26.99 -24.44
N LEU A 89 -1.71 -25.80 -24.59
CA LEU A 89 -0.73 -25.39 -25.62
C LEU A 89 -0.68 -26.20 -26.93
N GLU A 90 -0.99 -25.54 -28.04
CA GLU A 90 -0.29 -25.77 -29.30
C GLU A 90 -0.20 -24.48 -30.13
N ALA A 91 0.98 -24.30 -30.72
CA ALA A 91 1.46 -23.09 -31.36
C ALA A 91 0.78 -22.79 -32.70
N GLN A 92 0.53 -21.51 -32.99
CA GLN A 92 0.32 -21.04 -34.36
C GLN A 92 1.12 -19.75 -34.61
N GLN A 93 2.12 -19.89 -35.47
CA GLN A 93 2.95 -18.82 -36.03
C GLN A 93 2.09 -17.79 -36.79
N PRO A 94 2.42 -16.49 -36.76
CA PRO A 94 1.86 -15.52 -37.69
C PRO A 94 2.60 -15.57 -39.05
N PRO A 95 1.92 -15.22 -40.15
CA PRO A 95 2.53 -15.18 -41.49
C PRO A 95 3.47 -13.99 -41.64
N ALA A 96 4.52 -14.20 -42.43
CA ALA A 96 5.45 -13.19 -42.90
C ALA A 96 4.72 -12.15 -43.77
N ASP A 97 4.93 -10.88 -43.45
CA ASP A 97 5.26 -9.78 -44.37
C ASP A 97 4.83 -8.44 -43.78
N GLN A 98 5.75 -7.70 -43.14
CA GLN A 98 5.85 -6.24 -43.27
C GLN A 98 7.32 -5.81 -43.15
N ARG A 99 7.74 -4.99 -44.11
CA ARG A 99 9.10 -4.48 -44.36
C ARG A 99 9.73 -3.77 -43.15
N PRO A 100 11.08 -3.73 -43.07
CA PRO A 100 11.79 -3.12 -41.95
C PRO A 100 11.67 -1.59 -42.02
N GLY A 101 10.79 -1.04 -41.18
CA GLY A 101 10.90 0.33 -40.72
C GLY A 101 11.90 0.36 -39.57
N SER A 102 13.02 1.04 -39.77
CA SER A 102 14.15 1.15 -38.85
C SER A 102 13.72 1.42 -37.41
N VAL A 103 13.79 0.38 -36.57
CA VAL A 103 13.78 0.53 -35.11
C VAL A 103 15.14 1.12 -34.74
N PRO A 104 15.24 2.22 -33.98
CA PRO A 104 16.51 2.66 -33.46
C PRO A 104 17.07 1.53 -32.59
N THR A 105 18.21 0.97 -33.01
CA THR A 105 18.98 0.00 -32.23
C THR A 105 19.42 0.68 -30.94
N LEU A 106 18.61 0.54 -29.89
CA LEU A 106 19.03 0.86 -28.53
C LEU A 106 20.26 0.02 -28.24
N THR A 107 21.36 0.68 -27.87
CA THR A 107 22.59 0.03 -27.41
C THR A 107 22.27 -0.94 -26.27
N ARG A 108 23.04 -2.03 -26.13
CA ARG A 108 22.89 -3.04 -25.06
C ARG A 108 22.68 -2.40 -23.67
N ASN A 109 23.41 -1.33 -23.38
CA ASN A 109 23.32 -0.57 -22.13
C ASN A 109 21.92 0.09 -21.93
N ALA A 110 21.27 0.54 -23.00
CA ALA A 110 19.94 1.17 -22.90
C ALA A 110 18.82 0.13 -22.67
N GLN A 111 19.00 -1.11 -23.15
CA GLN A 111 18.08 -2.21 -22.84
C GLN A 111 18.25 -2.68 -21.39
N GLU A 112 19.49 -2.72 -20.92
CA GLU A 112 19.84 -3.02 -19.53
C GLU A 112 19.26 -1.99 -18.56
N ASP A 113 19.49 -0.70 -18.82
CA ASP A 113 18.96 0.40 -18.01
C ASP A 113 17.43 0.38 -17.92
N ALA A 114 16.76 0.06 -19.04
CA ALA A 114 15.31 -0.08 -19.11
C ALA A 114 14.82 -1.28 -18.28
N ALA A 115 15.47 -2.44 -18.40
CA ALA A 115 15.13 -3.62 -17.63
C ALA A 115 15.34 -3.40 -16.12
N TRP A 116 16.39 -2.66 -15.74
CA TRP A 116 16.65 -2.33 -14.34
C TRP A 116 15.64 -1.33 -13.78
N ALA A 117 15.23 -0.33 -14.58
CA ALA A 117 14.17 0.58 -14.19
C ALA A 117 12.84 -0.16 -13.98
N GLU A 118 12.49 -1.09 -14.88
CA GLU A 118 11.29 -1.92 -14.75
C GLU A 118 11.37 -2.82 -13.51
N LEU A 119 12.49 -3.53 -13.29
CA LEU A 119 12.66 -4.40 -12.12
C LEU A 119 12.51 -3.63 -10.80
N ARG A 120 13.01 -2.40 -10.72
CA ARG A 120 12.83 -1.54 -9.56
C ARG A 120 11.39 -1.09 -9.40
N GLN A 121 10.70 -0.76 -10.49
CA GLN A 121 9.27 -0.44 -10.46
C GLN A 121 8.42 -1.63 -9.99
N LEU A 122 8.71 -2.84 -10.47
CA LEU A 122 8.04 -4.08 -10.04
C LEU A 122 8.30 -4.37 -8.55
N ALA A 123 9.52 -4.13 -8.10
CA ALA A 123 9.92 -4.25 -6.70
C ALA A 123 9.12 -3.31 -5.79
N TRP A 124 9.13 -2.01 -6.12
CA TRP A 124 8.34 -1.01 -5.40
C TRP A 124 6.84 -1.36 -5.39
N HIS A 125 6.30 -1.80 -6.53
CA HIS A 125 4.89 -2.20 -6.61
C HIS A 125 4.57 -3.41 -5.73
N ALA A 126 5.46 -4.40 -5.67
CA ALA A 126 5.27 -5.55 -4.80
C ALA A 126 5.23 -5.16 -3.31
N ASP A 127 6.05 -4.20 -2.91
CA ASP A 127 6.08 -3.69 -1.54
C ASP A 127 4.83 -2.86 -1.24
N LEU A 128 4.45 -1.96 -2.17
CA LEU A 128 3.19 -1.22 -2.12
C LEU A 128 1.98 -2.15 -1.95
N MET A 129 1.89 -3.22 -2.75
CA MET A 129 0.78 -4.16 -2.71
C MET A 129 0.69 -4.92 -1.38
N ALA A 130 1.84 -5.24 -0.77
CA ALA A 130 1.86 -5.85 0.55
C ALA A 130 1.33 -4.89 1.62
N GLU A 131 1.76 -3.63 1.58
CA GLU A 131 1.31 -2.61 2.51
C GLU A 131 -0.17 -2.25 2.35
N MET A 132 -0.64 -2.07 1.10
CA MET A 132 -2.05 -1.82 0.82
C MET A 132 -2.93 -2.95 1.34
N HIS A 133 -2.48 -4.20 1.23
CA HIS A 133 -3.20 -5.32 1.79
C HIS A 133 -3.34 -5.19 3.31
N ASP A 134 -2.27 -4.84 4.02
CA ASP A 134 -2.31 -4.67 5.47
C ASP A 134 -3.19 -3.48 5.91
N VAL A 135 -3.04 -2.34 5.25
CA VAL A 135 -3.83 -1.13 5.53
C VAL A 135 -5.31 -1.42 5.28
N THR A 136 -5.67 -2.03 4.16
CA THR A 136 -7.06 -2.32 3.84
C THR A 136 -7.68 -3.34 4.80
N GLN A 137 -6.91 -4.28 5.36
CA GLN A 137 -7.40 -5.14 6.44
C GLN A 137 -7.73 -4.36 7.71
N GLN A 138 -6.94 -3.35 8.08
CA GLN A 138 -7.23 -2.50 9.24
C GLN A 138 -8.50 -1.67 9.00
N LEU A 139 -8.63 -1.08 7.80
CA LEU A 139 -9.78 -0.25 7.43
C LEU A 139 -11.10 -1.02 7.40
N ARG A 140 -11.10 -2.35 7.27
CA ARG A 140 -12.33 -3.17 7.33
C ARG A 140 -13.04 -3.09 8.68
N HIS A 141 -12.29 -2.79 9.75
CA HIS A 141 -12.80 -2.66 11.10
C HIS A 141 -13.26 -1.23 11.45
N GLU A 142 -13.11 -0.28 10.53
CA GLU A 142 -13.56 1.10 10.72
C GLU A 142 -15.09 1.19 10.75
N PRO A 143 -15.71 1.91 11.71
CA PRO A 143 -17.16 2.08 11.76
C PRO A 143 -17.64 2.85 10.53
N GLY A 144 -18.64 2.31 9.82
CA GLY A 144 -19.17 2.90 8.58
C GLY A 144 -18.21 2.86 7.37
N ARG A 145 -16.96 2.39 7.56
CA ARG A 145 -15.93 2.17 6.53
C ARG A 145 -15.76 3.32 5.52
N PRO A 146 -15.76 4.60 5.93
CA PRO A 146 -15.68 5.73 5.01
C PRO A 146 -14.45 5.64 4.10
N THR A 147 -13.30 5.21 4.64
CA THR A 147 -12.06 5.09 3.86
C THR A 147 -12.16 4.04 2.76
N LEU A 148 -12.71 2.85 3.03
CA LEU A 148 -12.90 1.83 1.99
C LEU A 148 -13.95 2.23 0.94
N ARG A 149 -14.99 2.96 1.36
CA ARG A 149 -16.03 3.47 0.45
C ARG A 149 -15.46 4.50 -0.52
N VAL A 150 -14.63 5.42 -0.02
CA VAL A 150 -13.91 6.38 -0.85
C VAL A 150 -12.92 5.65 -1.76
N LEU A 151 -12.13 4.72 -1.24
CA LEU A 151 -11.16 3.96 -2.04
C LEU A 151 -11.84 3.23 -3.21
N TYR A 152 -13.02 2.64 -2.96
CA TYR A 152 -13.83 2.01 -3.99
C TYR A 152 -14.26 3.00 -5.08
N ALA A 153 -14.84 4.13 -4.69
CA ALA A 153 -15.29 5.16 -5.63
C ALA A 153 -14.11 5.77 -6.43
N VAL A 154 -12.96 5.99 -5.80
CA VAL A 154 -11.74 6.47 -6.46
C VAL A 154 -11.30 5.47 -7.53
N THR A 155 -11.26 4.19 -7.17
CA THR A 155 -10.81 3.12 -8.09
C THR A 155 -11.74 3.01 -9.29
N GLU A 156 -13.05 2.98 -9.06
CA GLU A 156 -14.06 2.94 -10.13
C GLU A 156 -14.01 4.19 -11.01
N ASN A 157 -13.82 5.38 -10.43
CA ASN A 157 -13.70 6.63 -11.19
C ASN A 157 -12.41 6.70 -12.01
N ALA A 158 -11.30 6.18 -11.50
CA ALA A 158 -10.05 6.07 -12.24
C ALA A 158 -10.18 5.10 -13.42
N GLU A 159 -10.80 3.93 -13.22
CA GLU A 159 -11.10 2.99 -14.31
C GLU A 159 -12.00 3.61 -15.38
N ARG A 160 -13.04 4.33 -14.96
CA ARG A 160 -13.95 5.04 -15.86
C ARG A 160 -13.22 6.12 -16.66
N ALA A 161 -12.33 6.88 -16.02
CA ALA A 161 -11.50 7.86 -16.71
C ALA A 161 -10.57 7.20 -17.74
N ALA A 162 -9.96 6.05 -17.40
CA ALA A 162 -9.15 5.28 -18.34
C ALA A 162 -9.97 4.79 -19.56
N ARG A 163 -11.26 4.48 -19.35
CA ARG A 163 -12.22 4.10 -20.40
C ARG A 163 -12.93 5.29 -21.06
N GLN A 164 -12.57 6.53 -20.69
CA GLN A 164 -13.17 7.77 -21.18
C GLN A 164 -14.70 7.85 -20.96
N LEU A 165 -15.18 7.27 -19.86
CA LEU A 165 -16.58 7.34 -19.46
C LEU A 165 -16.85 8.65 -18.71
N PRO A 166 -17.86 9.46 -19.12
CA PRO A 166 -18.08 10.79 -18.55
C PRO A 166 -18.79 10.78 -17.19
N THR A 167 -19.43 9.67 -16.81
CA THR A 167 -20.25 9.58 -15.61
C THR A 167 -19.43 9.21 -14.38
N LEU A 168 -19.40 10.10 -13.39
CA LEU A 168 -18.74 9.85 -12.12
C LEU A 168 -19.56 8.90 -11.25
N PHE A 169 -18.87 7.95 -10.66
CA PHE A 169 -19.38 7.03 -9.67
C PHE A 169 -19.37 7.71 -8.28
N PRO A 170 -20.52 7.76 -7.59
CA PRO A 170 -20.65 8.35 -6.27
C PRO A 170 -20.11 7.40 -5.19
N VAL A 171 -19.78 7.95 -4.01
CA VAL A 171 -19.37 7.11 -2.88
C VAL A 171 -20.55 6.22 -2.44
N PRO A 172 -20.40 4.88 -2.37
CA PRO A 172 -21.47 3.97 -1.94
C PRO A 172 -21.96 4.29 -0.53
N GLY A 173 -23.20 3.93 -0.19
CA GLY A 173 -23.74 4.06 1.16
C GLY A 173 -23.06 3.13 2.18
N ALA A 174 -23.10 3.47 3.48
CA ALA A 174 -22.43 2.69 4.54
C ALA A 174 -22.90 1.22 4.64
N HIS A 175 -24.13 0.94 4.23
CA HIS A 175 -24.76 -0.38 4.29
C HIS A 175 -25.09 -0.94 2.90
N ASP A 176 -24.43 -0.44 1.84
CA ASP A 176 -24.66 -0.91 0.49
C ASP A 176 -24.22 -2.38 0.34
N THR A 177 -25.22 -3.27 0.25
CA THR A 177 -25.03 -4.72 0.13
C THR A 177 -24.43 -5.11 -1.22
N LEU A 178 -24.57 -4.28 -2.25
CA LEU A 178 -24.06 -4.54 -3.60
C LEU A 178 -22.54 -4.41 -3.66
N VAL A 179 -21.95 -3.51 -2.88
CA VAL A 179 -20.50 -3.30 -2.84
C VAL A 179 -19.81 -4.27 -1.86
N SER A 180 -20.52 -4.74 -0.82
CA SER A 180 -20.03 -5.81 0.07
C SER A 180 -18.61 -5.56 0.63
N LEU A 181 -18.27 -4.32 0.99
CA LEU A 181 -16.94 -3.92 1.50
C LEU A 181 -16.52 -4.59 2.83
N GLY A 182 -17.41 -5.36 3.45
CA GLY A 182 -17.06 -6.24 4.58
C GLY A 182 -16.36 -7.53 4.16
N ASN A 183 -16.50 -7.95 2.90
CA ASN A 183 -15.92 -9.17 2.36
C ASN A 183 -14.42 -8.96 2.05
N SER A 184 -13.57 -9.82 2.58
CA SER A 184 -12.11 -9.76 2.39
C SER A 184 -11.69 -9.94 0.93
N GLU A 185 -12.45 -10.71 0.14
CA GLU A 185 -12.11 -10.94 -1.27
C GLU A 185 -12.39 -9.71 -2.14
N VAL A 186 -13.50 -9.00 -1.86
CA VAL A 186 -13.81 -7.73 -2.56
C VAL A 186 -12.75 -6.68 -2.27
N VAL A 187 -12.34 -6.55 -1.00
CA VAL A 187 -11.28 -5.62 -0.60
C VAL A 187 -9.93 -5.99 -1.22
N ARG A 188 -9.63 -7.29 -1.32
CA ARG A 188 -8.42 -7.78 -1.99
C ARG A 188 -8.44 -7.44 -3.48
N GLN A 189 -9.57 -7.64 -4.16
CA GLN A 189 -9.71 -7.30 -5.57
C GLN A 189 -9.58 -5.79 -5.79
N LEU A 190 -10.22 -4.97 -4.95
CA LEU A 190 -10.11 -3.52 -4.98
C LEU A 190 -8.64 -3.06 -4.85
N THR A 191 -7.93 -3.65 -3.88
CA THR A 191 -6.51 -3.37 -3.64
C THR A 191 -5.66 -3.71 -4.86
N ARG A 192 -5.92 -4.87 -5.47
CA ARG A 192 -5.23 -5.33 -6.68
C ARG A 192 -5.48 -4.40 -7.87
N THR A 193 -6.74 -4.06 -8.13
CA THR A 193 -7.10 -3.14 -9.22
C THR A 193 -6.40 -1.79 -9.07
N LEU A 194 -6.39 -1.22 -7.86
CA LEU A 194 -5.72 0.05 -7.62
C LEU A 194 -4.20 -0.06 -7.81
N GLY A 195 -3.56 -1.11 -7.31
CA GLY A 195 -2.12 -1.34 -7.53
C GLY A 195 -1.76 -1.51 -9.00
N ASP A 196 -2.54 -2.32 -9.73
CA ASP A 196 -2.36 -2.54 -11.16
C ASP A 196 -2.51 -1.22 -11.95
N MET A 197 -3.44 -0.34 -11.56
CA MET A 197 -3.53 1.01 -12.15
C MET A 197 -2.31 1.88 -11.85
N LEU A 198 -1.76 1.82 -10.64
CA LEU A 198 -0.57 2.60 -10.27
C LEU A 198 0.69 2.16 -11.02
N LEU A 199 0.74 0.93 -11.53
CA LEU A 199 1.79 0.47 -12.44
C LEU A 199 1.70 1.04 -13.85
N LEU A 200 0.50 1.41 -14.32
CA LEU A 200 0.28 1.86 -15.68
C LEU A 200 0.79 3.31 -15.87
N PRO A 201 1.34 3.63 -17.07
CA PRO A 201 1.74 4.99 -17.39
C PRO A 201 0.53 5.93 -17.32
N GLY A 202 0.60 6.96 -16.47
CA GLY A 202 -0.48 7.92 -16.25
C GLY A 202 -1.59 7.44 -15.31
N GLY A 203 -1.55 6.21 -14.80
CA GLY A 203 -2.55 5.69 -13.87
C GLY A 203 -2.56 6.44 -12.54
N ALA A 204 -1.39 6.84 -12.02
CA ALA A 204 -1.31 7.69 -10.83
C ALA A 204 -2.03 9.04 -11.02
N ALA A 205 -1.91 9.66 -12.21
CA ALA A 205 -2.62 10.91 -12.52
C ALA A 205 -4.14 10.71 -12.56
N GLN A 206 -4.61 9.57 -13.06
CA GLN A 206 -6.04 9.22 -13.06
C GLN A 206 -6.57 9.02 -11.64
N VAL A 207 -5.80 8.35 -10.78
CA VAL A 207 -6.14 8.18 -9.35
C VAL A 207 -6.20 9.53 -8.64
N TRP A 208 -5.25 10.42 -8.90
CA TRP A 208 -5.27 11.78 -8.34
C TRP A 208 -6.49 12.57 -8.79
N GLN A 209 -6.79 12.56 -10.08
CA GLN A 209 -7.98 13.24 -10.61
C GLN A 209 -9.28 12.66 -10.03
N ALA A 210 -9.35 11.35 -9.81
CA ALA A 210 -10.50 10.72 -9.17
C ALA A 210 -10.64 11.13 -7.69
N LEU A 211 -9.51 11.25 -6.96
CA LEU A 211 -9.48 11.76 -5.59
C LEU A 211 -9.93 13.21 -5.50
N ASP A 212 -9.41 14.09 -6.37
CA ASP A 212 -9.80 15.51 -6.41
C ASP A 212 -11.32 15.65 -6.57
N ARG A 213 -11.91 14.90 -7.51
CA ARG A 213 -13.35 14.93 -7.77
C ARG A 213 -14.21 14.47 -6.59
N ILE A 214 -13.77 13.44 -5.86
CA ILE A 214 -14.50 12.93 -4.68
C ILE A 214 -14.35 13.88 -3.49
N GLU A 215 -13.18 14.51 -3.33
CA GLU A 215 -12.95 15.54 -2.31
C GLU A 215 -13.85 16.76 -2.54
N ASP A 216 -13.97 17.20 -3.81
CA ASP A 216 -14.88 18.27 -4.20
C ASP A 216 -16.34 17.92 -3.92
N ASN A 217 -16.83 16.81 -4.50
CA ASN A 217 -18.18 16.31 -4.30
C ASN A 217 -18.23 14.77 -4.23
N PRO A 218 -18.42 14.17 -3.03
CA PRO A 218 -18.49 12.72 -2.89
C PRO A 218 -19.78 12.10 -3.47
N PHE A 219 -20.80 12.92 -3.71
CA PHE A 219 -22.09 12.51 -4.27
C PHE A 219 -22.39 13.34 -5.53
N PRO A 220 -21.68 13.10 -6.64
CA PRO A 220 -21.94 13.78 -7.90
C PRO A 220 -23.34 13.43 -8.43
N PRO A 221 -24.07 14.41 -9.01
CA PRO A 221 -25.40 14.18 -9.55
C PRO A 221 -25.37 13.13 -10.66
N GLN A 222 -26.30 12.19 -10.60
CA GLN A 222 -26.44 11.12 -11.59
C GLN A 222 -27.43 11.50 -12.70
N PRO A 223 -27.33 10.87 -13.89
CA PRO A 223 -28.32 11.05 -14.94
C PRO A 223 -29.73 10.71 -14.44
N GLY A 224 -30.67 11.65 -14.48
CA GLY A 224 -32.04 11.48 -13.99
C GLY A 224 -32.30 12.03 -12.58
N ASP A 225 -31.25 12.42 -11.84
CA ASP A 225 -31.41 13.09 -10.54
C ASP A 225 -32.09 14.45 -10.69
N ASP A 226 -31.86 15.15 -11.80
CA ASP A 226 -32.51 16.39 -12.19
C ASP A 226 -34.03 16.23 -12.35
N VAL A 227 -34.46 15.14 -13.00
CA VAL A 227 -35.88 14.80 -13.17
C VAL A 227 -36.52 14.46 -11.83
N LEU A 228 -35.85 13.65 -10.99
CA LEU A 228 -36.30 13.31 -9.64
C LEU A 228 -36.40 14.54 -8.74
N GLN A 229 -35.42 15.43 -8.78
CA GLN A 229 -35.43 16.71 -8.05
C GLN A 229 -36.56 17.62 -8.53
N ALA A 230 -36.80 17.68 -9.85
CA ALA A 230 -37.91 18.43 -10.42
C ALA A 230 -39.27 17.88 -9.93
N GLN A 231 -39.43 16.55 -9.89
CA GLN A 231 -40.63 15.89 -9.36
C GLN A 231 -40.83 16.16 -7.86
N LEU A 232 -39.77 16.03 -7.05
CA LEU A 232 -39.81 16.37 -5.62
C LEU A 232 -40.19 17.85 -5.40
N SER A 233 -39.63 18.75 -6.21
CA SER A 233 -39.96 20.18 -6.14
C SER A 233 -41.42 20.47 -6.54
N ALA A 234 -42.00 19.66 -7.42
CA ALA A 234 -43.39 19.78 -7.83
C ALA A 234 -44.34 19.29 -6.73
N VAL A 235 -44.03 18.14 -6.10
CA VAL A 235 -44.79 17.61 -4.95
C VAL A 235 -44.78 18.61 -3.78
N ARG A 236 -43.64 19.25 -3.50
CA ARG A 236 -43.52 20.28 -2.45
C ARG A 236 -44.36 21.53 -2.71
N ARG A 237 -44.57 21.88 -3.99
CA ARG A 237 -45.35 23.04 -4.43
C ARG A 237 -46.85 22.71 -4.59
N GLY A 238 -47.21 21.43 -4.64
CA GLY A 238 -48.61 20.97 -4.79
C GLY A 238 -49.47 21.25 -3.55
N SER A 239 -50.78 21.31 -3.72
CA SER A 239 -51.76 21.62 -2.66
C SER A 239 -52.18 20.43 -1.78
N ASP A 240 -51.49 19.29 -1.86
CA ASP A 240 -51.86 18.05 -1.15
C ASP A 240 -51.78 18.17 0.38
N SER A 241 -52.41 17.24 1.10
CA SER A 241 -52.32 17.20 2.56
C SER A 241 -50.88 16.91 3.03
N PRO A 242 -50.43 17.39 4.21
CA PRO A 242 -49.06 17.20 4.68
C PRO A 242 -48.61 15.73 4.73
N HIS A 243 -49.53 14.82 5.06
CA HIS A 243 -49.27 13.38 5.14
C HIS A 243 -49.14 12.71 3.76
N GLU A 244 -49.89 13.18 2.75
CA GLU A 244 -49.78 12.69 1.37
C GLU A 244 -48.49 13.18 0.72
N ARG A 245 -48.13 14.45 0.93
CA ARG A 245 -46.84 14.99 0.48
C ARG A 245 -45.68 14.20 1.04
N TRP A 246 -45.70 13.89 2.34
CA TRP A 246 -44.64 13.10 2.98
C TRP A 246 -44.53 11.70 2.36
N ARG A 247 -45.65 10.98 2.16
CA ARG A 247 -45.66 9.65 1.51
C ARG A 247 -45.16 9.70 0.06
N LEU A 248 -45.54 10.72 -0.70
CA LEU A 248 -45.09 10.92 -2.08
C LEU A 248 -43.60 11.25 -2.15
N GLU A 249 -43.10 12.11 -1.27
CA GLU A 249 -41.67 12.40 -1.17
C GLU A 249 -40.87 11.13 -0.82
N GLU A 250 -41.37 10.33 0.12
CA GLU A 250 -40.71 9.09 0.54
C GLU A 250 -40.71 8.04 -0.58
N ALA A 251 -41.82 7.89 -1.31
CA ALA A 251 -41.90 7.02 -2.47
C ALA A 251 -40.97 7.46 -3.62
N LEU A 252 -40.87 8.77 -3.88
CA LEU A 252 -39.95 9.31 -4.89
C LEU A 252 -38.48 9.09 -4.47
N ARG A 253 -38.13 9.31 -3.21
CA ARG A 253 -36.78 9.00 -2.70
C ARG A 253 -36.47 7.50 -2.73
N ALA A 254 -37.45 6.64 -2.45
CA ALA A 254 -37.30 5.19 -2.55
C ALA A 254 -37.14 4.70 -4.00
N SER A 255 -37.67 5.45 -4.98
CA SER A 255 -37.50 5.17 -6.41
C SER A 255 -36.14 5.60 -6.96
N ALA A 256 -35.41 6.45 -6.24
CA ALA A 256 -34.05 6.82 -6.59
C ALA A 256 -33.12 5.60 -6.45
N GLY A 257 -32.27 5.38 -7.45
CA GLY A 257 -31.30 4.28 -7.39
C GLY A 257 -30.30 4.46 -6.25
N PRO A 258 -29.60 3.38 -5.82
CA PRO A 258 -28.64 3.43 -4.71
C PRO A 258 -27.43 4.37 -4.96
N GLN A 259 -27.28 4.84 -6.20
CA GLN A 259 -26.24 5.77 -6.65
C GLN A 259 -26.73 7.23 -6.72
N SER A 260 -28.01 7.52 -6.49
CA SER A 260 -28.52 8.88 -6.55
C SER A 260 -28.02 9.72 -5.37
N GLU A 261 -27.73 11.01 -5.60
CA GLU A 261 -27.42 11.96 -4.52
C GLU A 261 -28.56 12.03 -3.48
N LEU A 262 -29.80 11.77 -3.92
CA LEU A 262 -31.00 11.77 -3.07
C LEU A 262 -31.01 10.65 -2.01
N TRP A 263 -30.22 9.59 -2.20
CA TRP A 263 -30.08 8.47 -1.27
C TRP A 263 -28.93 8.68 -0.26
N ALA A 264 -28.08 9.68 -0.49
CA ALA A 264 -26.91 9.97 0.33
C ALA A 264 -27.25 10.90 1.50
N ASP A 265 -26.73 10.61 2.71
CA ASP A 265 -26.84 11.52 3.85
C ASP A 265 -25.82 12.67 3.71
N PRO A 266 -26.27 13.95 3.59
CA PRO A 266 -25.36 15.10 3.49
C PRO A 266 -24.41 15.25 4.68
N ARG A 267 -24.75 14.69 5.86
CA ARG A 267 -23.93 14.72 7.07
C ARG A 267 -22.66 13.88 6.95
N GLU A 268 -22.61 12.93 6.02
CA GLU A 268 -21.42 12.10 5.78
C GLU A 268 -20.33 12.84 5.00
N ARG A 269 -20.64 13.96 4.31
CA ARG A 269 -19.69 14.67 3.44
C ARG A 269 -18.37 15.05 4.12
N PRO A 270 -18.34 15.61 5.34
CA PRO A 270 -17.09 15.94 6.01
C PRO A 270 -16.21 14.72 6.28
N ALA A 271 -16.81 13.63 6.78
CA ALA A 271 -16.09 12.39 7.07
C ALA A 271 -15.52 11.73 5.81
N LEU A 272 -16.27 11.76 4.69
CA LEU A 272 -15.80 11.23 3.41
C LEU A 272 -14.65 12.07 2.81
N ARG A 273 -14.68 13.40 2.99
CA ARG A 273 -13.57 14.28 2.58
C ARG A 273 -12.31 14.03 3.41
N GLU A 274 -12.46 13.89 4.72
CA GLU A 274 -11.33 13.53 5.61
C GLU A 274 -10.73 12.18 5.21
N ALA A 275 -11.57 11.20 4.89
CA ALA A 275 -11.12 9.90 4.39
C ALA A 275 -10.39 10.00 3.03
N ALA A 276 -10.88 10.82 2.09
CA ALA A 276 -10.22 11.09 0.82
C ALA A 276 -8.84 11.75 1.03
N GLN A 277 -8.75 12.71 1.94
CA GLN A 277 -7.49 13.33 2.32
C GLN A 277 -6.54 12.33 2.97
N ALA A 278 -7.01 11.45 3.86
CA ALA A 278 -6.18 10.43 4.47
C ALA A 278 -5.58 9.48 3.42
N ILE A 279 -6.39 9.06 2.43
CA ILE A 279 -5.93 8.26 1.29
C ILE A 279 -4.89 9.05 0.47
N ARG A 280 -5.14 10.34 0.20
CA ARG A 280 -4.19 11.21 -0.52
C ARG A 280 -2.84 11.27 0.18
N HIS A 281 -2.82 11.57 1.48
CA HIS A 281 -1.59 11.66 2.26
C HIS A 281 -0.86 10.31 2.34
N TRP A 282 -1.60 9.20 2.40
CA TRP A 282 -1.01 7.87 2.38
C TRP A 282 -0.38 7.55 1.02
N LEU A 283 -1.09 7.78 -0.09
CA LEU A 283 -0.59 7.55 -1.45
C LEU A 283 0.60 8.46 -1.79
N ALA A 284 0.54 9.74 -1.41
CA ALA A 284 1.60 10.71 -1.71
C ALA A 284 2.95 10.26 -1.14
N ARG A 285 2.96 9.88 0.15
CA ARG A 285 4.17 9.37 0.83
C ARG A 285 4.75 8.10 0.20
N ARG A 286 3.92 7.29 -0.48
CA ARG A 286 4.36 6.05 -1.12
C ARG A 286 4.81 6.25 -2.57
N LEU A 287 4.16 7.16 -3.27
CA LEU A 287 4.54 7.57 -4.62
C LEU A 287 5.82 8.42 -4.60
N GLU A 288 6.11 9.16 -3.52
CA GLU A 288 7.41 9.82 -3.33
C GLU A 288 8.58 8.83 -3.29
N LEU A 289 8.34 7.63 -2.76
CA LEU A 289 9.30 6.53 -2.69
C LEU A 289 9.34 5.70 -3.99
N ALA A 290 8.53 6.04 -4.99
CA ALA A 290 8.54 5.33 -6.26
C ALA A 290 9.87 5.57 -6.99
N PRO A 291 10.50 4.53 -7.57
CA PRO A 291 11.74 4.68 -8.29
C PRO A 291 11.53 5.62 -9.48
N ARG A 292 12.26 6.74 -9.48
CA ARG A 292 12.26 7.67 -10.60
C ARG A 292 13.03 7.04 -11.76
N HIS A 293 12.51 7.19 -12.98
CA HIS A 293 13.25 6.80 -14.18
C HIS A 293 14.62 7.47 -14.18
N GLY A 294 15.69 6.67 -14.13
CA GLY A 294 17.08 7.14 -14.17
C GLY A 294 17.82 7.31 -12.85
N SER A 295 17.24 7.01 -11.67
CA SER A 295 18.08 6.96 -10.44
C SER A 295 18.95 5.70 -10.48
N GLY A 296 20.26 5.80 -10.30
CA GLY A 296 21.13 4.63 -10.17
C GLY A 296 21.18 4.19 -8.71
N GLU A 297 20.42 3.16 -8.33
CA GLU A 297 20.73 2.40 -7.12
C GLU A 297 21.33 1.06 -7.53
N GLU A 298 22.54 0.83 -7.07
CA GLU A 298 23.43 -0.24 -7.47
C GLU A 298 23.02 -1.57 -6.80
N ALA A 299 22.38 -2.43 -7.58
CA ALA A 299 22.31 -3.85 -7.23
C ALA A 299 23.60 -4.54 -7.72
N ALA A 300 24.10 -5.50 -6.93
CA ALA A 300 25.24 -6.32 -7.33
C ALA A 300 24.95 -7.03 -8.66
N HIS A 301 25.78 -6.78 -9.66
CA HIS A 301 25.60 -7.21 -11.04
C HIS A 301 26.44 -8.46 -11.35
N ALA A 302 25.80 -9.55 -11.78
CA ALA A 302 26.50 -10.77 -12.21
C ALA A 302 26.57 -10.83 -13.76
N ALA A 303 27.48 -10.07 -14.36
CA ALA A 303 27.58 -9.96 -15.83
C ALA A 303 28.29 -11.17 -16.49
N GLU A 304 29.36 -11.71 -15.89
CA GLU A 304 30.27 -12.63 -16.59
C GLU A 304 30.77 -13.85 -15.76
N PRO A 305 31.04 -14.99 -16.43
CA PRO A 305 31.60 -16.18 -15.80
C PRO A 305 33.06 -15.93 -15.44
N GLY A 306 33.32 -15.76 -14.15
CA GLY A 306 34.64 -15.42 -13.60
C GLY A 306 34.58 -14.34 -12.52
N SER A 307 33.53 -13.51 -12.54
CA SER A 307 33.18 -12.61 -11.43
C SER A 307 32.01 -13.18 -10.60
N ALA A 308 31.96 -14.52 -10.48
CA ALA A 308 31.17 -15.12 -9.43
C ALA A 308 31.71 -14.58 -8.12
N LEU A 309 30.92 -13.72 -7.49
CA LEU A 309 31.14 -13.15 -6.17
C LEU A 309 31.59 -14.27 -5.21
N SER A 310 32.91 -14.44 -5.09
CA SER A 310 33.58 -15.32 -4.11
C SER A 310 33.52 -14.70 -2.70
N SER A 311 32.82 -13.58 -2.56
CA SER A 311 32.48 -12.93 -1.31
C SER A 311 30.96 -12.93 -1.21
N ALA A 312 30.46 -13.41 -0.07
CA ALA A 312 29.05 -13.33 0.31
C ALA A 312 28.54 -11.90 0.05
N ALA A 313 27.82 -11.70 -1.06
CA ALA A 313 27.21 -10.42 -1.35
C ALA A 313 26.18 -10.16 -0.23
N ALA A 314 26.55 -9.31 0.72
CA ALA A 314 25.82 -8.97 1.94
C ALA A 314 24.50 -8.19 1.69
N GLY A 315 23.99 -8.20 0.45
CA GLY A 315 22.75 -7.54 0.05
C GLY A 315 21.55 -8.46 0.13
N ARG A 316 20.39 -7.91 0.50
CA ARG A 316 19.08 -8.59 0.54
C ARG A 316 18.49 -8.87 -0.85
N SER A 317 19.17 -8.43 -1.92
CA SER A 317 18.75 -8.61 -3.30
C SER A 317 19.93 -8.89 -4.24
N LEU A 318 19.67 -9.64 -5.30
CA LEU A 318 20.62 -10.06 -6.33
C LEU A 318 20.00 -9.85 -7.72
N ILE A 319 20.70 -9.17 -8.63
CA ILE A 319 20.31 -9.11 -10.04
C ILE A 319 21.07 -10.17 -10.84
N LEU A 320 20.31 -10.95 -11.61
CA LEU A 320 20.79 -12.00 -12.50
C LEU A 320 20.58 -11.55 -13.95
N HIS A 321 21.65 -11.62 -14.75
CA HIS A 321 21.54 -11.60 -16.20
C HIS A 321 21.34 -13.03 -16.70
N LEU A 322 20.13 -13.32 -17.18
CA LEU A 322 19.70 -14.64 -17.63
C LEU A 322 20.33 -15.03 -18.98
N GLY A 323 20.69 -14.04 -19.81
CA GLY A 323 21.28 -14.27 -21.13
C GLY A 323 22.59 -15.08 -21.08
N GLY A 324 22.63 -16.20 -21.81
CA GLY A 324 23.78 -17.09 -21.97
C GLY A 324 23.44 -18.58 -21.74
N PRO A 325 24.35 -19.50 -22.08
CA PRO A 325 24.16 -20.94 -21.81
C PRO A 325 24.26 -21.25 -20.32
N ASP A 326 23.47 -22.22 -19.85
CA ASP A 326 23.34 -22.76 -18.48
C ASP A 326 24.32 -22.18 -17.45
N ARG A 327 23.84 -21.23 -16.65
CA ARG A 327 24.65 -20.52 -15.64
C ARG A 327 24.26 -20.93 -14.23
N VAL A 328 25.24 -20.85 -13.32
CA VAL A 328 25.10 -21.14 -11.89
C VAL A 328 25.57 -19.92 -11.08
N ALA A 329 24.83 -19.53 -10.05
CA ALA A 329 25.22 -18.51 -9.08
C ALA A 329 24.99 -19.00 -7.64
N HIS A 330 25.75 -18.45 -6.69
CA HIS A 330 25.66 -18.75 -5.27
C HIS A 330 25.35 -17.45 -4.51
N TRP A 331 24.35 -17.48 -3.62
CA TRP A 331 23.92 -16.30 -2.87
C TRP A 331 23.26 -16.69 -1.54
N GLN A 332 23.80 -16.21 -0.40
CA GLN A 332 23.27 -16.47 0.95
C GLN A 332 22.98 -17.96 1.26
N GLY A 333 23.87 -18.86 0.87
CA GLY A 333 23.69 -20.31 1.05
C GLY A 333 22.67 -20.93 0.09
N LEU A 334 22.28 -20.21 -0.98
CA LEU A 334 21.42 -20.69 -2.04
C LEU A 334 22.21 -20.86 -3.33
N ARG A 335 22.02 -22.01 -3.99
CA ARG A 335 22.49 -22.30 -5.35
C ARG A 335 21.38 -22.01 -6.35
N LEU A 336 21.66 -21.10 -7.27
CA LEU A 336 20.77 -20.67 -8.35
C LEU A 336 21.27 -21.27 -9.66
N THR A 337 20.40 -21.92 -10.42
CA THR A 337 20.71 -22.41 -11.77
C THR A 337 19.60 -22.01 -12.74
N TRP A 338 19.93 -21.58 -13.96
CA TRP A 338 18.91 -21.20 -14.93
C TRP A 338 19.26 -21.62 -16.35
N ARG A 339 18.21 -21.90 -17.14
CA ARG A 339 18.28 -22.28 -18.55
C ARG A 339 17.19 -21.61 -19.38
N SER A 340 17.46 -21.38 -20.67
CA SER A 340 16.46 -20.88 -21.61
C SER A 340 15.54 -22.01 -22.09
N LEU A 341 14.26 -21.70 -22.22
CA LEU A 341 13.21 -22.56 -22.77
C LEU A 341 12.42 -21.75 -23.80
N GLY A 342 12.99 -21.56 -24.99
CA GLY A 342 12.41 -20.70 -26.02
C GLY A 342 12.39 -19.23 -25.55
N PRO A 343 11.23 -18.55 -25.52
CA PRO A 343 11.10 -17.18 -25.00
C PRO A 343 11.05 -17.11 -23.46
N ASN A 344 11.03 -18.26 -22.77
CA ASN A 344 10.88 -18.35 -21.32
C ASN A 344 12.19 -18.77 -20.65
N TRP A 345 12.28 -18.56 -19.35
CA TRP A 345 13.42 -18.98 -18.54
C TRP A 345 12.99 -19.93 -17.44
N GLN A 346 13.77 -21.00 -17.22
CA GLN A 346 13.60 -21.90 -16.10
C GLN A 346 14.69 -21.63 -15.08
N VAL A 347 14.31 -21.25 -13.86
CA VAL A 347 15.22 -20.97 -12.74
C VAL A 347 14.98 -22.00 -11.63
N LEU A 348 16.02 -22.68 -11.18
CA LEU A 348 16.01 -23.58 -10.04
C LEU A 348 16.81 -22.94 -8.90
N VAL A 349 16.16 -22.77 -7.75
CA VAL A 349 16.75 -22.23 -6.51
C VAL A 349 16.83 -23.36 -5.50
N GLN A 350 18.03 -23.67 -5.00
CA GLN A 350 18.28 -24.75 -4.04
C GLN A 350 19.02 -24.24 -2.82
N ASP A 351 18.63 -24.71 -1.63
CA ASP A 351 19.39 -24.52 -0.40
C ASP A 351 20.63 -25.45 -0.41
N GLU A 352 21.81 -24.88 -0.20
CA GLU A 352 23.09 -25.59 -0.19
C GLU A 352 23.25 -26.51 1.02
N THR A 353 22.54 -26.21 2.11
CA THR A 353 22.60 -26.99 3.36
C THR A 353 21.64 -28.19 3.35
N SER A 354 20.67 -28.19 2.44
CA SER A 354 19.64 -29.21 2.33
C SER A 354 19.93 -30.21 1.19
N PRO A 355 19.59 -31.50 1.34
CA PRO A 355 19.80 -32.47 0.26
C PRO A 355 18.99 -32.11 -1.00
N PRO A 356 19.53 -32.38 -2.21
CA PRO A 356 19.09 -31.78 -3.48
C PRO A 356 17.65 -32.11 -3.90
N VAL A 357 17.04 -33.13 -3.27
CA VAL A 357 15.68 -33.61 -3.58
C VAL A 357 14.60 -32.90 -2.75
N ARG A 358 14.95 -32.28 -1.61
CA ARG A 358 13.98 -31.62 -0.71
C ARG A 358 14.19 -30.10 -0.55
N GLY A 359 15.37 -29.59 -0.89
CA GLY A 359 15.75 -28.21 -0.66
C GLY A 359 15.61 -27.26 -1.85
N GLY A 360 14.91 -27.63 -2.93
CA GLY A 360 14.88 -26.83 -4.17
C GLY A 360 13.48 -26.51 -4.70
N GLN A 361 13.29 -25.30 -5.23
CA GLN A 361 12.09 -24.89 -5.96
C GLN A 361 12.42 -24.46 -7.39
N LEU A 362 11.55 -24.88 -8.32
CA LEU A 362 11.64 -24.57 -9.74
C LEU A 362 10.64 -23.47 -10.12
N ALA A 363 11.13 -22.43 -10.79
CA ALA A 363 10.36 -21.29 -11.27
C ALA A 363 10.43 -21.19 -12.80
N LEU A 364 9.29 -20.96 -13.45
CA LEU A 364 9.21 -20.67 -14.88
C LEU A 364 8.89 -19.17 -15.07
N LEU A 365 9.86 -18.44 -15.62
CA LEU A 365 9.73 -17.01 -15.93
C LEU A 365 9.20 -16.87 -17.35
N ARG A 366 8.12 -16.09 -17.48
CA ARG A 366 7.41 -15.86 -18.74
C ARG A 366 7.38 -14.36 -19.05
N PRO A 367 8.41 -13.83 -19.74
CA PRO A 367 8.55 -12.39 -20.01
C PRO A 367 7.35 -11.77 -20.75
N GLU A 368 6.58 -12.58 -21.49
CA GLU A 368 5.40 -12.14 -22.23
C GLU A 368 4.19 -11.75 -21.35
N LEU A 369 4.18 -12.16 -20.07
CA LEU A 369 3.12 -11.81 -19.13
C LEU A 369 3.07 -10.30 -18.85
N PRO A 370 1.90 -9.73 -18.47
CA PRO A 370 1.81 -8.33 -18.05
C PRO A 370 2.69 -8.07 -16.82
N ALA A 371 3.18 -6.84 -16.67
CA ALA A 371 4.13 -6.43 -15.61
C ALA A 371 3.68 -6.86 -14.19
N SER A 372 2.38 -6.74 -13.87
CA SER A 372 1.83 -7.14 -12.57
C SER A 372 1.96 -8.65 -12.26
N GLU A 373 2.12 -9.48 -13.28
CA GLU A 373 2.29 -10.93 -13.20
C GLU A 373 3.75 -11.39 -13.34
N ARG A 374 4.71 -10.48 -13.59
CA ARG A 374 6.14 -10.77 -13.71
C ARG A 374 6.85 -10.94 -12.37
N GLN A 375 6.17 -11.58 -11.43
CA GLN A 375 6.66 -11.82 -10.07
C GLN A 375 6.29 -13.22 -9.59
N LEU A 376 7.22 -13.88 -8.93
CA LEU A 376 7.04 -15.20 -8.32
C LEU A 376 7.52 -15.17 -6.88
N ARG A 377 6.85 -15.92 -6.01
CA ARG A 377 7.27 -16.14 -4.62
C ARG A 377 7.79 -17.56 -4.50
N LEU A 378 8.96 -17.71 -3.90
CA LEU A 378 9.63 -18.98 -3.69
C LEU A 378 9.89 -19.16 -2.20
N ASP A 379 9.81 -20.39 -1.71
CA ASP A 379 10.10 -20.76 -0.31
C ASP A 379 11.15 -21.87 -0.29
N VAL A 380 12.40 -21.50 0.01
CA VAL A 380 13.55 -22.40 -0.11
C VAL A 380 14.39 -22.31 1.16
N GLY A 381 14.63 -23.44 1.82
CA GLY A 381 15.42 -23.49 3.06
C GLY A 381 14.83 -22.66 4.21
N GLY A 382 13.50 -22.46 4.24
CA GLY A 382 12.82 -21.58 5.19
C GLY A 382 12.97 -20.08 4.90
N GLN A 383 13.53 -19.71 3.74
CA GLN A 383 13.62 -18.34 3.27
C GLN A 383 12.51 -18.05 2.26
N GLN A 384 11.71 -17.01 2.54
CA GLN A 384 10.75 -16.46 1.58
C GLN A 384 11.49 -15.56 0.60
N LEU A 385 11.56 -15.96 -0.66
CA LEU A 385 12.19 -15.24 -1.74
C LEU A 385 11.14 -14.70 -2.69
N GLN A 386 11.42 -13.56 -3.30
CA GLN A 386 10.63 -13.02 -4.38
C GLN A 386 11.53 -12.81 -5.60
N LEU A 387 11.08 -13.35 -6.72
CA LEU A 387 11.76 -13.30 -8.01
C LEU A 387 10.95 -12.42 -8.95
N LEU A 388 11.52 -11.32 -9.40
CA LEU A 388 10.96 -10.39 -10.39
C LEU A 388 11.76 -10.53 -11.68
N PHE A 389 11.14 -10.34 -12.83
CA PHE A 389 11.85 -10.48 -14.10
C PHE A 389 11.38 -9.47 -15.16
N SER A 390 12.31 -9.01 -15.98
CA SER A 390 12.10 -8.14 -17.13
C SER A 390 13.07 -8.55 -18.24
N GLY A 391 12.53 -9.05 -19.36
CA GLY A 391 13.34 -9.56 -20.47
C GLY A 391 14.33 -10.64 -20.03
N ASP A 392 15.62 -10.36 -20.22
CA ASP A 392 16.74 -11.24 -19.87
C ASP A 392 17.30 -10.97 -18.47
N TYR A 393 16.63 -10.16 -17.65
CA TYR A 393 17.07 -9.81 -16.30
C TYR A 393 16.09 -10.31 -15.26
N ALA A 394 16.62 -10.80 -14.13
CA ALA A 394 15.81 -11.15 -12.97
C ALA A 394 16.38 -10.54 -11.69
N LEU A 395 15.52 -10.04 -10.82
CA LEU A 395 15.83 -9.58 -9.47
C LEU A 395 15.33 -10.62 -8.48
N LEU A 396 16.24 -11.28 -7.78
CA LEU A 396 15.93 -12.12 -6.63
C LEU A 396 16.08 -11.26 -5.36
N ARG A 397 15.04 -11.21 -4.54
CA ARG A 397 15.07 -10.52 -3.23
C ARG A 397 14.62 -11.45 -2.12
N ARG A 398 15.23 -11.32 -0.95
CA ARG A 398 14.74 -11.99 0.26
C ARG A 398 13.61 -11.18 0.85
N ARG A 399 12.41 -11.75 0.85
CA ARG A 399 11.27 -11.15 1.53
C ARG A 399 11.45 -11.38 3.02
N ALA A 400 11.47 -10.31 3.80
CA ALA A 400 11.29 -10.45 5.24
C ALA A 400 9.95 -11.12 5.51
N ASP A 401 9.85 -11.99 6.51
CA ASP A 401 8.56 -12.51 6.92
C ASP A 401 7.63 -11.31 7.21
N ALA A 402 6.52 -11.21 6.48
CA ALA A 402 5.61 -10.07 6.58
C ALA A 402 5.00 -9.97 7.99
N ALA A 403 4.89 -11.09 8.72
CA ALA A 403 4.50 -11.07 10.13
C ALA A 403 5.61 -10.47 11.00
N GLN A 404 6.85 -10.91 10.82
CA GLN A 404 8.02 -10.40 11.54
C GLN A 404 8.23 -8.90 11.26
N THR A 405 8.15 -8.47 10.00
CA THR A 405 8.30 -7.07 9.59
C THR A 405 7.22 -6.19 10.19
N ARG A 406 5.96 -6.65 10.22
CA ARG A 406 4.86 -5.93 10.87
C ARG A 406 5.04 -5.81 12.37
N ARG A 407 5.53 -6.86 13.04
CA ARG A 407 5.84 -6.82 14.47
C ARG A 407 6.99 -5.86 14.74
N LEU A 408 8.03 -5.89 13.92
CA LEU A 408 9.16 -4.97 13.99
C LEU A 408 8.72 -3.52 13.77
N ALA A 409 7.87 -3.24 12.78
CA ALA A 409 7.31 -1.91 12.52
C ALA A 409 6.44 -1.40 13.68
N ARG A 410 5.65 -2.29 14.30
CA ARG A 410 4.89 -1.97 15.53
C ARG A 410 5.82 -1.65 16.69
N LEU A 411 6.86 -2.46 16.91
CA LEU A 411 7.85 -2.22 17.95
C LEU A 411 8.62 -0.91 17.71
N ALA A 412 8.96 -0.60 16.45
CA ALA A 412 9.58 0.66 16.05
C ALA A 412 8.66 1.86 16.34
N ALA A 413 7.36 1.76 16.04
CA ALA A 413 6.38 2.82 16.32
C ALA A 413 6.27 3.10 17.82
N VAL A 414 6.17 2.04 18.62
CA VAL A 414 6.18 2.12 20.09
C VAL A 414 7.50 2.69 20.59
N GLY A 415 8.62 2.29 19.99
CA GLY A 415 9.96 2.77 20.29
C GLY A 415 10.13 4.28 20.06
N ARG A 416 9.68 4.78 18.91
CA ARG A 416 9.66 6.22 18.63
C ARG A 416 8.80 6.98 19.64
N ALA A 417 7.60 6.48 19.93
CA ALA A 417 6.74 7.11 20.91
C ALA A 417 7.38 7.10 22.31
N CYS A 418 8.04 6.01 22.71
CA CYS A 418 8.81 5.96 23.95
C CYS A 418 9.95 6.99 23.95
N ALA A 419 10.69 7.12 22.86
CA ALA A 419 11.74 8.14 22.73
C ALA A 419 11.18 9.55 22.93
N VAL A 420 10.04 9.88 22.32
CA VAL A 420 9.37 11.19 22.52
C VAL A 420 8.95 11.39 23.98
N LEU A 421 8.40 10.37 24.64
CA LEU A 421 8.00 10.45 26.05
C LEU A 421 9.19 10.59 27.01
N LEU A 422 10.35 10.05 26.64
CA LEU A 422 11.59 10.03 27.41
C LEU A 422 12.55 11.17 27.05
N LEU A 423 12.18 12.06 26.12
CA LEU A 423 13.00 13.22 25.76
C LEU A 423 13.36 14.04 27.00
N PRO A 424 14.63 14.48 27.14
CA PRO A 424 15.06 15.27 28.28
C PRO A 424 14.23 16.55 28.40
N GLY A 425 13.86 16.88 29.63
CA GLY A 425 12.96 17.98 29.98
C GLY A 425 12.62 17.95 31.47
N THR A 426 11.80 18.89 31.94
CA THR A 426 11.36 18.99 33.35
C THR A 426 10.80 17.65 33.85
N ASP A 427 11.51 16.95 34.73
CA ASP A 427 11.10 15.74 35.47
C ASP A 427 10.17 14.78 34.72
N SER A 428 10.58 14.33 33.52
CA SER A 428 9.77 13.41 32.69
C SER A 428 8.36 13.94 32.36
N GLY A 429 8.22 15.25 32.13
CA GLY A 429 6.93 15.93 31.96
C GLY A 429 6.04 15.34 30.87
N ARG A 430 6.61 14.88 29.75
CA ARG A 430 5.85 14.22 28.67
C ARG A 430 5.28 12.87 29.09
N LEU A 431 6.04 12.07 29.83
CA LEU A 431 5.57 10.81 30.40
C LEU A 431 4.47 11.04 31.44
N ARG A 432 4.62 12.05 32.31
CA ARG A 432 3.58 12.45 33.28
C ARG A 432 2.29 12.88 32.57
N LEU A 433 2.41 13.66 31.50
CA LEU A 433 1.27 14.07 30.67
C LEU A 433 0.58 12.88 29.98
N ALA A 434 1.34 11.93 29.44
CA ALA A 434 0.78 10.72 28.83
C ALA A 434 -0.02 9.87 29.84
N ARG A 435 0.47 9.78 31.08
CA ARG A 435 -0.24 9.09 32.17
C ARG A 435 -1.51 9.82 32.57
N ALA A 436 -1.47 11.14 32.72
CA ALA A 436 -2.64 11.96 33.03
C ALA A 436 -3.70 11.86 31.91
N LEU A 437 -3.28 11.88 30.64
CA LEU A 437 -4.16 11.65 29.50
C LEU A 437 -4.86 10.28 29.59
N ALA A 438 -4.09 9.20 29.85
CA ALA A 438 -4.65 7.86 29.98
C ALA A 438 -5.68 7.77 31.14
N GLN A 439 -5.39 8.41 32.28
CA GLN A 439 -6.29 8.45 33.43
C GLN A 439 -7.58 9.23 33.11
N ARG A 440 -7.48 10.39 32.45
CA ARG A 440 -8.65 11.20 32.08
C ARG A 440 -9.53 10.51 31.05
N LEU A 441 -8.94 9.80 30.09
CA LEU A 441 -9.69 9.00 29.11
C LEU A 441 -10.36 7.76 29.75
N LEU A 442 -9.82 7.25 30.86
CA LEU A 442 -10.41 6.13 31.60
C LEU A 442 -11.65 6.53 32.42
N GLY A 443 -11.73 7.79 32.86
CA GLY A 443 -12.95 8.39 33.43
C GLY A 443 -13.20 8.18 34.93
N ASP A 444 -12.30 7.58 35.72
CA ASP A 444 -12.50 7.42 37.17
C ASP A 444 -11.19 7.47 38.00
N PRO A 445 -11.02 8.44 38.93
CA PRO A 445 -9.83 8.55 39.80
C PRO A 445 -9.78 7.53 40.95
N ARG A 446 -10.74 6.60 41.08
CA ARG A 446 -10.83 5.66 42.21
C ARG A 446 -10.37 4.22 41.94
N ARG A 447 -9.86 3.92 40.74
CA ARG A 447 -9.18 2.64 40.42
C ARG A 447 -7.66 2.80 40.25
N THR A 448 -7.07 3.68 41.05
CA THR A 448 -5.61 3.86 41.19
C THR A 448 -5.01 2.78 42.09
N GLY A 449 -5.36 1.51 41.84
CA GLY A 449 -4.74 0.36 42.50
C GLY A 449 -3.45 -0.10 41.81
N ASP A 450 -3.32 0.15 40.50
CA ASP A 450 -2.25 -0.43 39.66
C ASP A 450 -1.32 0.60 38.99
N LEU A 451 -1.37 1.87 39.41
CA LEU A 451 -0.44 2.92 38.97
C LEU A 451 0.16 3.58 40.22
N PRO A 452 1.49 3.53 40.44
CA PRO A 452 2.09 4.27 41.55
C PRO A 452 1.80 5.75 41.35
N ALA A 453 1.27 6.39 42.40
CA ALA A 453 0.80 7.76 42.40
C ALA A 453 1.84 8.72 41.80
N ALA A 454 1.37 9.72 41.07
CA ALA A 454 2.17 10.91 40.85
C ALA A 454 2.27 11.62 42.20
N GLU A 455 3.46 11.60 42.81
CA GLU A 455 3.74 12.36 44.02
C GLU A 455 3.52 13.85 43.74
N GLY A 456 2.57 14.43 44.48
CA GLY A 456 2.41 15.87 44.64
C GLY A 456 3.36 16.40 45.72
N PRO A 457 3.52 17.72 45.85
CA PRO A 457 4.66 18.35 46.48
C PRO A 457 4.56 18.54 48.01
N ASP A 458 3.72 17.81 48.73
CA ASP A 458 3.52 18.01 50.18
C ASP A 458 3.65 16.68 50.95
N ALA A 459 4.87 16.32 51.34
CA ALA A 459 5.12 15.27 52.33
C ALA A 459 6.36 15.62 53.17
N GLU A 460 6.25 16.65 54.02
CA GLU A 460 7.13 16.78 55.18
C GLU A 460 6.66 15.81 56.28
N GLY A 461 7.46 14.78 56.52
CA GLY A 461 7.29 13.84 57.63
C GLY A 461 8.49 12.89 57.70
N PRO A 462 9.22 12.81 58.82
CA PRO A 462 10.45 12.03 58.91
C PRO A 462 10.14 10.54 59.13
N ASP A 463 11.02 9.68 58.63
CA ASP A 463 11.07 8.22 58.85
C ASP A 463 10.03 7.35 58.11
N ALA A 464 10.32 7.04 56.84
CA ALA A 464 10.07 5.72 56.26
C ALA A 464 11.09 5.43 55.15
N GLY A 465 11.92 4.39 55.35
CA GLY A 465 13.12 4.09 54.57
C GLY A 465 12.88 3.80 53.08
N LEU A 466 13.63 4.53 52.25
CA LEU A 466 13.87 4.27 50.83
C LEU A 466 14.77 3.02 50.63
N PRO A 467 14.40 2.07 49.77
CA PRO A 467 15.36 1.28 49.03
C PRO A 467 15.58 1.91 47.65
N GLY A 468 16.79 2.40 47.40
CA GLY A 468 17.30 2.62 46.03
C GLY A 468 17.50 4.07 45.58
N THR A 469 18.10 4.93 46.41
CA THR A 469 18.72 6.17 45.94
C THR A 469 20.00 5.86 45.15
N ALA A 470 19.85 5.58 43.85
CA ALA A 470 20.92 5.80 42.89
C ALA A 470 20.58 7.08 42.13
N ALA A 471 21.42 8.10 42.28
CA ALA A 471 21.28 9.35 41.54
C ALA A 471 21.17 9.06 40.03
N PRO A 472 20.21 9.67 39.30
CA PRO A 472 20.08 9.44 37.87
C PRO A 472 21.35 9.93 37.17
N HIS A 473 22.11 9.01 36.60
CA HIS A 473 23.15 9.36 35.65
C HIS A 473 22.50 10.00 34.42
N PRO A 474 23.00 11.14 33.93
CA PRO A 474 22.35 11.92 32.86
C PRO A 474 22.31 11.23 31.49
N ASP A 475 22.87 10.02 31.36
CA ASP A 475 23.00 9.29 30.09
C ASP A 475 22.18 7.98 30.00
N HIS A 476 21.36 7.67 31.01
CA HIS A 476 20.53 6.46 31.04
C HIS A 476 19.10 6.76 31.50
N PRO A 477 18.07 6.72 30.62
CA PRO A 477 16.73 6.48 31.11
C PRO A 477 16.77 5.12 31.81
N SER A 478 16.51 5.07 33.11
CA SER A 478 16.48 3.81 33.85
C SER A 478 15.55 2.82 33.14
N SER A 479 15.87 1.53 33.17
CA SER A 479 15.03 0.46 32.60
C SER A 479 13.54 0.61 33.01
N ASP A 480 13.31 1.18 34.19
CA ASP A 480 11.99 1.50 34.75
C ASP A 480 11.23 2.59 33.97
N ALA A 481 11.92 3.62 33.48
CA ALA A 481 11.32 4.71 32.71
C ALA A 481 10.79 4.21 31.35
N LEU A 482 11.57 3.39 30.64
CA LEU A 482 11.15 2.76 29.39
C LEU A 482 9.97 1.80 29.63
N THR A 483 10.03 1.00 30.69
CA THR A 483 8.94 0.08 31.07
C THR A 483 7.65 0.84 31.37
N THR A 484 7.75 1.96 32.08
CA THR A 484 6.60 2.83 32.40
C THR A 484 6.03 3.50 31.16
N ALA A 485 6.88 3.98 30.24
CA ALA A 485 6.46 4.55 28.96
C ALA A 485 5.71 3.52 28.11
N ARG A 486 6.25 2.31 27.96
CA ARG A 486 5.61 1.21 27.23
C ARG A 486 4.24 0.85 27.81
N ARG A 487 4.14 0.73 29.14
CA ARG A 487 2.87 0.43 29.81
C ARG A 487 1.82 1.52 29.56
N THR A 488 2.23 2.78 29.66
CA THR A 488 1.34 3.93 29.42
C THR A 488 0.85 3.96 27.97
N LEU A 489 1.73 3.76 27.00
CA LEU A 489 1.35 3.69 25.58
C LEU A 489 0.43 2.50 25.28
N ARG A 490 0.64 1.35 25.91
CA ARG A 490 -0.25 0.19 25.76
C ARG A 490 -1.66 0.49 26.27
N HIS A 491 -1.79 1.23 27.37
CA HIS A 491 -3.10 1.66 27.87
C HIS A 491 -3.76 2.66 26.91
N LEU A 492 -3.01 3.66 26.43
CA LEU A 492 -3.51 4.62 25.45
C LEU A 492 -3.94 3.95 24.15
N HIS A 493 -3.18 2.96 23.65
CA HIS A 493 -3.55 2.19 22.47
C HIS A 493 -4.93 1.52 22.58
N LEU A 494 -5.31 1.06 23.79
CA LEU A 494 -6.63 0.46 24.04
C LEU A 494 -7.76 1.50 24.16
N LEU A 495 -7.43 2.73 24.57
CA LEU A 495 -8.41 3.79 24.83
C LEU A 495 -8.66 4.66 23.61
N LEU A 496 -7.62 5.05 22.87
CA LEU A 496 -7.69 6.00 21.75
C LEU A 496 -8.74 5.64 20.68
N PRO A 497 -8.93 4.37 20.26
CA PRO A 497 -9.94 4.03 19.25
C PRO A 497 -11.39 4.33 19.64
N ARG A 498 -11.65 4.63 20.93
CA ARG A 498 -12.99 4.92 21.46
C ARG A 498 -13.37 6.40 21.38
N PHE A 499 -12.41 7.26 21.03
CA PHE A 499 -12.57 8.71 21.02
C PHE A 499 -12.14 9.27 19.67
N THR A 500 -12.72 10.41 19.28
CA THR A 500 -12.29 11.15 18.10
C THR A 500 -10.96 11.89 18.38
N SER A 501 -10.17 12.17 17.34
CA SER A 501 -8.89 12.90 17.51
C SER A 501 -9.09 14.28 18.15
N ALA A 502 -10.23 14.94 17.88
CA ALA A 502 -10.59 16.22 18.51
C ALA A 502 -10.82 16.12 20.03
N GLU A 503 -11.51 15.06 20.48
CA GLU A 503 -11.74 14.78 21.91
C GLU A 503 -10.43 14.45 22.64
N VAL A 504 -9.57 13.65 22.02
CA VAL A 504 -8.24 13.32 22.56
C VAL A 504 -7.40 14.59 22.65
N ALA A 505 -7.41 15.46 21.63
CA ALA A 505 -6.68 16.73 21.64
C ALA A 505 -7.20 17.70 22.70
N HIS A 506 -8.51 17.77 22.91
CA HIS A 506 -9.10 18.55 24.00
C HIS A 506 -8.65 18.03 25.37
N THR A 507 -8.72 16.72 25.58
CA THR A 507 -8.33 16.06 26.85
C THR A 507 -6.83 16.22 27.14
N ALA A 508 -5.98 16.10 26.11
CA ALA A 508 -4.54 16.29 26.23
C ALA A 508 -4.18 17.75 26.62
N ARG A 509 -4.87 18.74 26.04
CA ARG A 509 -4.68 20.15 26.41
C ARG A 509 -5.14 20.43 27.84
N ALA A 510 -6.26 19.84 28.26
CA ALA A 510 -6.73 19.96 29.64
C ALA A 510 -5.74 19.36 30.66
N ALA A 511 -5.20 18.16 30.38
CA ALA A 511 -4.18 17.53 31.21
C ALA A 511 -2.86 18.32 31.24
N GLN A 512 -2.47 18.92 30.12
CA GLN A 512 -1.26 19.76 30.04
C GLN A 512 -1.40 21.05 30.86
N ALA A 513 -2.57 21.70 30.81
CA ALA A 513 -2.83 22.91 31.58
C ALA A 513 -2.81 22.63 33.10
N GLU A 514 -3.36 21.50 33.53
CA GLU A 514 -3.36 21.06 34.93
C GLU A 514 -1.95 20.78 35.46
N LEU A 515 -1.09 20.19 34.64
CA LEU A 515 0.30 19.89 35.01
C LEU A 515 1.26 21.07 34.87
N GLY A 516 0.79 22.23 34.38
CA GLY A 516 1.64 23.42 34.16
C GLY A 516 2.76 23.21 33.13
N LEU A 517 2.58 22.27 32.19
CA LEU A 517 3.60 21.91 31.19
C LEU A 517 3.53 22.82 29.96
N PRO A 518 4.57 22.89 29.11
CA PRO A 518 4.51 23.65 27.86
C PRO A 518 3.38 23.17 26.91
N PRO A 519 2.70 24.07 26.17
CA PRO A 519 1.54 23.71 25.34
C PRO A 519 1.88 22.73 24.21
N HIS A 520 3.12 22.78 23.70
CA HIS A 520 3.58 21.87 22.65
C HIS A 520 3.70 20.41 23.13
N TYR A 521 3.79 20.15 24.44
CA TYR A 521 3.84 18.77 24.97
C TYR A 521 2.53 18.02 24.73
N ALA A 522 1.38 18.70 24.79
CA ALA A 522 0.08 18.06 24.52
C ALA A 522 0.00 17.54 23.08
N ALA A 523 0.48 18.34 22.12
CA ALA A 523 0.53 17.94 20.72
C ALA A 523 1.50 16.76 20.51
N GLN A 524 2.72 16.84 21.08
CA GLN A 524 3.73 15.80 20.96
C GLN A 524 3.29 14.46 21.57
N VAL A 525 2.73 14.48 22.78
CA VAL A 525 2.25 13.27 23.47
C VAL A 525 1.08 12.64 22.74
N ARG A 526 0.11 13.44 22.29
CA ARG A 526 -1.02 12.96 21.49
C ARG A 526 -0.53 12.30 20.21
N GLN A 527 0.31 12.98 19.45
CA GLN A 527 0.84 12.48 18.18
C GLN A 527 1.65 11.20 18.37
N ALA A 528 2.49 11.13 19.40
CA ALA A 528 3.25 9.93 19.73
C ALA A 528 2.33 8.74 20.08
N ALA A 529 1.27 8.98 20.85
CA ALA A 529 0.32 7.94 21.24
C ALA A 529 -0.56 7.47 20.07
N GLU A 530 -1.07 8.39 19.26
CA GLU A 530 -1.83 8.09 18.04
C GLU A 530 -0.96 7.32 17.04
N HIS A 531 0.29 7.75 16.84
CA HIS A 531 1.23 7.07 15.95
C HIS A 531 1.58 5.64 16.40
N ALA A 532 1.84 5.45 17.69
CA ALA A 532 2.04 4.12 18.27
C ALA A 532 0.79 3.24 18.12
N ALA A 533 -0.41 3.84 18.20
CA ALA A 533 -1.66 3.11 18.06
C ALA A 533 -2.01 2.74 16.60
N GLY A 534 -1.64 3.59 15.64
CA GLY A 534 -1.87 3.39 14.20
C GLY A 534 -0.89 2.42 13.53
N ALA A 535 0.22 2.07 14.21
CA ALA A 535 1.15 1.01 13.81
C ALA A 535 1.59 1.03 12.33
N SER A 536 2.16 2.16 11.88
CA SER A 536 2.64 2.33 10.49
C SER A 536 3.99 3.04 10.45
N GLU A 537 5.03 2.45 11.06
CA GLU A 537 6.40 2.86 10.74
C GLU A 537 6.79 2.35 9.37
N VAL A 538 7.42 3.24 8.59
CA VAL A 538 8.06 2.87 7.35
C VAL A 538 9.46 2.39 7.69
N LEU A 539 9.72 1.13 7.38
CA LEU A 539 11.01 0.51 7.56
C LEU A 539 11.77 0.59 6.23
N HIS A 540 12.97 1.15 6.25
CA HIS A 540 13.83 1.30 5.09
C HIS A 540 14.99 0.31 5.16
N ASP A 541 15.46 -0.17 4.02
CA ASP A 541 16.73 -0.89 3.95
C ASP A 541 17.90 0.11 4.02
N PRO A 542 19.05 -0.27 4.60
CA PRO A 542 20.22 0.59 4.65
C PRO A 542 20.74 0.86 3.23
N PRO A 543 21.32 2.05 2.97
CA PRO A 543 21.96 2.34 1.70
C PRO A 543 23.12 1.36 1.49
N SER A 544 23.12 0.66 0.35
CA SER A 544 24.19 -0.27 -0.01
C SER A 544 25.50 0.50 -0.22
N THR A 545 26.42 0.43 0.74
CA THR A 545 27.78 0.98 0.60
C THR A 545 28.78 -0.07 0.12
N ALA A 546 28.31 -1.14 -0.54
CA ALA A 546 29.15 -2.22 -1.04
C ALA A 546 29.96 -1.79 -2.28
N SER A 547 30.95 -0.92 -2.09
CA SER A 547 32.08 -0.83 -3.01
C SER A 547 32.96 -2.06 -2.81
N ALA A 548 33.08 -2.87 -3.86
CA ALA A 548 33.91 -4.07 -3.89
C ALA A 548 35.33 -3.79 -3.33
N GLY A 549 35.72 -4.49 -2.27
CA GLY A 549 37.12 -4.58 -1.82
C GLY A 549 37.59 -3.61 -0.73
N ARG A 550 36.71 -2.84 -0.08
CA ARG A 550 37.06 -2.09 1.15
C ARG A 550 36.32 -2.65 2.36
N ASP A 551 36.97 -2.66 3.52
CA ASP A 551 36.34 -2.98 4.80
C ASP A 551 34.99 -2.22 4.92
N PRO A 552 33.93 -2.87 5.42
CA PRO A 552 32.61 -2.24 5.49
C PRO A 552 32.70 -0.99 6.37
N ALA A 553 32.60 0.19 5.74
CA ALA A 553 32.52 1.43 6.47
C ALA A 553 31.25 1.40 7.36
N PRO A 554 31.30 1.95 8.59
CA PRO A 554 30.15 1.96 9.48
C PRO A 554 28.99 2.70 8.82
N THR A 555 27.79 2.10 8.86
CA THR A 555 26.61 2.70 8.23
C THR A 555 26.22 3.98 8.97
N PHE A 556 26.09 5.09 8.24
CA PHE A 556 25.71 6.38 8.84
C PHE A 556 24.21 6.46 9.08
N LEU A 557 23.81 6.72 10.32
CA LEU A 557 22.43 6.99 10.70
C LEU A 557 22.18 8.51 10.71
N SER A 558 21.28 8.97 9.84
CA SER A 558 20.81 10.36 9.86
C SER A 558 19.91 10.62 11.08
N ALA A 559 19.91 11.85 11.60
CA ALA A 559 18.96 12.32 12.62
C ALA A 559 17.55 12.58 12.07
N SER A 560 17.25 12.11 10.85
CA SER A 560 15.95 12.26 10.17
C SER A 560 14.81 11.52 10.88
N GLY A 561 15.13 10.61 11.79
CA GLY A 561 14.17 9.73 12.42
C GLY A 561 13.68 8.60 11.52
N GLN A 562 14.26 8.37 10.34
CA GLN A 562 13.92 7.21 9.52
C GLN A 562 14.48 5.92 10.15
N PHE A 563 13.68 4.84 10.12
CA PHE A 563 14.13 3.53 10.59
C PHE A 563 14.85 2.78 9.48
N LEU A 564 16.09 2.35 9.74
CA LEU A 564 16.84 1.42 8.89
C LEU A 564 16.77 0.01 9.47
N VAL A 565 16.55 -1.02 8.64
CA VAL A 565 16.46 -2.42 9.05
C VAL A 565 17.70 -3.20 8.66
N PHE A 566 18.30 -3.86 9.64
CA PHE A 566 19.47 -4.69 9.48
C PHE A 566 19.15 -6.15 9.80
N GLY A 567 19.79 -7.07 9.09
CA GLY A 567 19.86 -8.48 9.49
C GLY A 567 20.90 -8.64 10.60
N LEU A 568 20.56 -9.40 11.64
CA LEU A 568 21.52 -9.85 12.64
C LEU A 568 22.15 -11.15 12.16
N ASP A 569 23.39 -11.05 11.68
CA ASP A 569 24.23 -12.19 11.36
C ASP A 569 25.27 -12.41 12.47
N SER A 570 26.25 -13.29 12.25
CA SER A 570 27.34 -13.54 13.21
C SER A 570 28.34 -12.39 13.34
N GLU A 571 28.29 -11.39 12.46
CA GLU A 571 29.19 -10.23 12.46
C GLU A 571 28.62 -9.05 13.28
N PRO A 572 29.48 -8.27 13.96
CA PRO A 572 29.04 -7.09 14.69
C PRO A 572 28.57 -6.00 13.73
N LEU A 573 27.39 -5.44 14.01
CA LEU A 573 26.83 -4.34 13.24
C LEU A 573 27.32 -3.00 13.81
N GLU A 574 28.11 -2.26 13.02
CA GLU A 574 28.65 -0.96 13.40
C GLU A 574 27.87 0.20 12.77
N LEU A 575 27.34 1.09 13.62
CA LEU A 575 26.51 2.21 13.24
C LEU A 575 27.16 3.52 13.68
N ARG A 576 27.27 4.47 12.75
CA ARG A 576 27.78 5.83 13.01
C ARG A 576 26.61 6.76 13.22
N LEU A 577 26.44 7.21 14.46
CA LEU A 577 25.41 8.15 14.88
C LEU A 577 25.82 9.59 14.54
N PRO A 578 24.85 10.52 14.44
CA PRO A 578 25.13 11.95 14.33
C PRO A 578 26.09 12.43 15.42
N GLY A 579 27.01 13.32 15.06
CA GLY A 579 28.06 13.79 15.97
C GLY A 579 29.23 12.82 16.15
N GLU A 580 29.48 11.94 15.16
CA GLU A 580 30.66 11.06 15.10
C GLU A 580 30.73 9.99 16.20
N ARG A 581 29.58 9.61 16.75
CA ARG A 581 29.49 8.62 17.83
C ARG A 581 29.29 7.23 17.26
N LEU A 582 30.02 6.25 17.76
CA LEU A 582 29.90 4.84 17.32
C LEU A 582 28.94 4.07 18.23
N LEU A 583 28.05 3.29 17.62
CA LEU A 583 27.18 2.32 18.27
C LEU A 583 27.39 0.95 17.61
N THR A 584 27.84 -0.03 18.39
CA THR A 584 28.06 -1.40 17.91
C THR A 584 27.00 -2.32 18.50
N LEU A 585 26.28 -3.04 17.64
CA LEU A 585 25.33 -4.09 18.02
C LEU A 585 25.99 -5.45 17.78
N ARG A 586 26.18 -6.23 18.83
CA ARG A 586 26.83 -7.56 18.73
C ARG A 586 26.25 -8.54 19.74
N PRO A 587 26.31 -9.85 19.49
CA PRO A 587 26.01 -10.83 20.52
C PRO A 587 27.06 -10.76 21.65
N ASP A 588 26.60 -10.97 22.88
CA ASP A 588 27.45 -11.15 24.04
C ASP A 588 27.87 -12.63 24.20
N HIS A 589 28.60 -12.94 25.28
CA HIS A 589 29.02 -14.29 25.61
C HIS A 589 27.87 -15.30 25.82
N ARG A 590 26.63 -14.84 26.02
CA ARG A 590 25.42 -15.64 26.16
C ARG A 590 24.58 -15.67 24.88
N ALA A 591 25.11 -15.13 23.78
CA ALA A 591 24.41 -14.92 22.52
C ALA A 591 23.20 -13.96 22.63
N GLU A 592 23.15 -13.10 23.66
CA GLU A 592 22.19 -12.01 23.76
C GLU A 592 22.72 -10.78 23.03
N LEU A 593 21.85 -10.08 22.29
CA LEU A 593 22.26 -8.88 21.57
C LEU A 593 22.55 -7.75 22.58
N VAL A 594 23.72 -7.13 22.49
CA VAL A 594 24.10 -5.98 23.31
C VAL A 594 24.48 -4.79 22.43
N ALA A 595 24.11 -3.60 22.91
CA ALA A 595 24.51 -2.32 22.36
C ALA A 595 25.74 -1.80 23.13
N VAL A 596 26.84 -1.59 22.41
CA VAL A 596 28.11 -1.14 22.97
C VAL A 596 28.45 0.23 22.41
N ARG A 597 28.83 1.16 23.30
CA ARG A 597 29.37 2.48 22.94
C ARG A 597 30.78 2.62 23.51
N PRO A 598 31.70 3.32 22.82
CA PRO A 598 33.03 3.57 23.36
C PRO A 598 32.97 4.22 24.75
N GLY A 599 33.66 3.61 25.73
CA GLY A 599 33.73 4.12 27.11
C GLY A 599 32.50 3.86 27.98
N GLN A 600 31.52 3.08 27.53
CA GLN A 600 30.31 2.74 28.31
C GLN A 600 30.10 1.23 28.45
N PRO A 601 29.40 0.77 29.51
CA PRO A 601 29.04 -0.63 29.65
C PRO A 601 28.11 -1.09 28.52
N ALA A 602 28.23 -2.36 28.15
CA ALA A 602 27.34 -2.98 27.18
C ALA A 602 25.90 -3.05 27.74
N ILE A 603 24.93 -2.60 26.95
CA ILE A 603 23.52 -2.56 27.35
C ILE A 603 22.77 -3.68 26.62
N PRO A 604 22.05 -4.57 27.32
CA PRO A 604 21.27 -5.63 26.68
C PRO A 604 20.15 -5.05 25.83
N VAL A 605 20.04 -5.54 24.60
CA VAL A 605 18.96 -5.22 23.65
C VAL A 605 17.95 -6.37 23.71
N GLY A 606 16.87 -6.13 24.45
CA GLY A 606 15.68 -6.98 24.44
C GLY A 606 14.91 -6.88 23.13
N ASP A 607 13.59 -6.70 23.20
CA ASP A 607 12.75 -6.40 22.04
C ASP A 607 12.78 -4.91 21.63
N LEU A 608 13.05 -4.02 22.60
CA LEU A 608 13.13 -2.58 22.38
C LEU A 608 14.15 -1.94 23.34
N LEU A 609 15.02 -1.11 22.80
CA LEU A 609 15.95 -0.25 23.54
C LEU A 609 15.79 1.20 23.05
N VAL A 610 15.74 2.14 24.00
CA VAL A 610 15.73 3.58 23.74
C VAL A 610 16.87 4.22 24.51
N LEU A 611 17.86 4.72 23.78
CA LEU A 611 19.00 5.44 24.35
C LEU A 611 18.73 6.93 24.24
N SER A 612 18.64 7.63 25.38
CA SER A 612 18.51 9.08 25.40
C SER A 612 19.89 9.70 25.62
N LEU A 613 20.38 10.40 24.60
CA LEU A 613 21.58 11.25 24.66
C LEU A 613 21.13 12.71 24.77
N HIS A 614 22.04 13.60 25.13
CA HIS A 614 21.74 15.03 25.35
C HIS A 614 21.07 15.70 24.13
N ASP A 615 21.55 15.41 22.92
CA ASP A 615 21.13 15.98 21.64
C ASP A 615 20.41 14.98 20.70
N LEU A 616 20.36 13.70 21.09
CA LEU A 616 19.89 12.61 20.23
C LEU A 616 19.21 11.49 21.03
N SER A 617 18.08 10.99 20.55
CA SER A 617 17.50 9.72 21.02
C SER A 617 17.68 8.64 19.96
N VAL A 618 18.26 7.50 20.34
CA VAL A 618 18.42 6.33 19.45
C VAL A 618 17.44 5.26 19.85
N VAL A 619 16.66 4.77 18.89
CA VAL A 619 15.71 3.67 19.08
C VAL A 619 16.24 2.44 18.37
N VAL A 620 16.30 1.32 19.09
CA VAL A 620 16.67 0.01 18.55
C VAL A 620 15.52 -0.95 18.85
N ALA A 621 14.79 -1.38 17.83
CA ALA A 621 13.74 -2.39 17.93
C ALA A 621 14.25 -3.71 17.35
N ARG A 622 13.99 -4.84 18.01
CA ARG A 622 14.44 -6.17 17.62
C ARG A 622 13.27 -7.13 17.56
N GLU A 623 13.15 -7.86 16.44
CA GLU A 623 12.24 -8.98 16.29
C GLU A 623 12.98 -10.11 15.59
N GLY A 624 13.25 -11.21 16.30
CA GLY A 624 14.01 -12.36 15.77
C GLY A 624 15.42 -11.97 15.31
N SER A 625 15.72 -12.24 14.04
CA SER A 625 17.00 -11.92 13.37
C SER A 625 17.02 -10.54 12.70
N GLN A 626 16.04 -9.67 12.96
CA GLN A 626 15.98 -8.33 12.38
C GLN A 626 16.03 -7.26 13.46
N VAL A 627 16.71 -6.16 13.15
CA VAL A 627 16.80 -4.98 14.00
C VAL A 627 16.50 -3.74 13.19
N ALA A 628 15.56 -2.93 13.67
CA ALA A 628 15.27 -1.60 13.15
C ALA A 628 15.92 -0.54 14.05
N VAL A 629 16.71 0.36 13.47
CA VAL A 629 17.39 1.44 14.20
C VAL A 629 17.02 2.79 13.62
N CYS A 630 16.73 3.77 14.49
CA CYS A 630 16.60 5.17 14.09
C CYS A 630 17.27 6.10 15.08
N ALA A 631 17.63 7.29 14.62
CA ALA A 631 18.19 8.37 15.42
C ALA A 631 17.29 9.62 15.29
N LEU A 632 16.91 10.21 16.43
CA LEU A 632 15.98 11.32 16.55
C LEU A 632 16.70 12.50 17.20
N ALA A 633 16.73 13.68 16.59
CA ALA A 633 17.24 14.88 17.25
C ALA A 633 16.33 15.28 18.42
N THR A 634 16.91 15.64 19.57
CA THR A 634 16.18 16.05 20.79
C THR A 634 15.90 17.55 20.87
N GLY A 635 16.38 18.33 19.90
CA GLY A 635 16.12 19.78 19.78
C GLY A 635 14.62 20.10 19.70
N PRO A 636 14.21 21.38 19.84
CA PRO A 636 12.81 21.74 19.74
C PRO A 636 12.28 21.23 18.41
N LEU A 637 11.41 20.22 18.48
CA LEU A 637 10.49 19.86 17.41
C LEU A 637 9.60 21.09 17.23
N GLU A 638 10.15 22.12 16.58
CA GLU A 638 9.36 23.19 15.99
C GLU A 638 8.31 22.52 15.10
N ALA A 639 7.14 23.13 15.10
CA ALA A 639 5.86 22.56 14.69
C ALA A 639 5.73 22.21 13.19
N GLY A 640 6.78 21.70 12.52
CA GLY A 640 6.79 21.28 11.12
C GLY A 640 7.43 19.92 10.81
N ALA A 641 8.13 19.27 11.74
CA ALA A 641 8.96 18.09 11.40
C ALA A 641 8.32 16.72 11.73
N VAL A 642 7.00 16.62 11.81
CA VAL A 642 6.27 15.33 11.75
C VAL A 642 5.24 15.32 10.61
N GLY A 643 5.41 16.18 9.60
CA GLY A 643 4.45 16.29 8.50
C GLY A 643 4.96 16.85 7.18
N THR A 644 6.14 17.45 7.12
CA THR A 644 6.67 18.00 5.86
C THR A 644 8.16 17.69 5.74
N ALA A 645 8.50 16.72 4.91
CA ALA A 645 9.81 16.64 4.32
C ALA A 645 9.97 17.88 3.43
N ALA A 646 10.81 18.82 3.86
CA ALA A 646 11.29 19.88 3.00
C ALA A 646 12.12 19.24 1.87
N ALA A 647 11.70 19.50 0.64
CA ALA A 647 12.45 19.18 -0.57
C ALA A 647 13.77 19.96 -0.64
N PRO A 648 14.78 19.50 -1.39
CA PRO A 648 15.58 20.40 -2.20
C PRO A 648 14.76 21.03 -3.33
#